data_AF-A0A9E5MZU1-F1
#
_entry.id   AF-A0A9E5MZU1-F1
#
_cell.length_a   1.000
_cell.length_b   1.000
_cell.length_c   1.000
_cell.angle_alpha   90.00
_cell.angle_beta   90.00
_cell.angle_gamma   90.00
#
_symmetry.space_group_name_H-M   'P 1'
#
loop_
_entity.id
_entity.type
_entity.pdbx_description
1 polymer ?
#
loop_
_entity_poly.entity_id
_entity_poly.type
_entity_poly.pdbx_seq_one_letter_code
_entity_poly.pdbx_strand_id
1 'polypeptide(L)'
;QVGQRWEQLTGRPAAERYLVEQVEWGKPITLRYRRGVPNPFSSHPRLDLFVGSLSPHKLQDFGCTICHEGQGSATQFKWASHTPNTPAQAAEWARKHGWFDNHHWIFPMRPERFVESSCLKCHHEIEQLLPSERFPEPPAPTLVHGADLVTQYGCYGCHEINGYDGQKRIGPDLRNEPPYAPAAQQLAYLIDTQPPGQVPQPLVAQRTSIRQMADQVAWHPEDADDRRGLYQAVREDADRGAAVSKLLADPGLPDAVRTLARTIQDSPDDTKARTELVDWLEADLKAVSPQARTASHNLAQLLKQPPVLTPAAHKLANLWKDSEHPGTLRRVGPSLRYVASKLGPASLNRWITNPQDVRPTSKMPRFYGLHDHLQSSPEALALAQRYEPLEIRAITHYLTARSQPFAYAPPAPEVSEPPDANRGEVLFETRGCLACHQHNGTPQGEANHGPNLTDLAAKLQLQSADRSSKQWLRSWLLAPDRYHRRTVMPVTYLTPEPLRGPDGKPLVRDDGSGRPRMTDPAADIAAYLLGPQWQGSSDELPPLTEDQRETLDELALTFLKTVFPTSQAEQYLEKGIPAQRAATLKGAEIELAGDVSEAKLLTYVGQRTIGRAGCAGCHDIPGFEGEKPIGTTMADWGRKETSKLAFEHITHYVAGKYGGGHGDHGHDHHDQQGEAGETADHHAEAAGEHDPHELDPLEIKDPTEGFFVASLQHHQREGFLWQKLNEPRSYDYKKVDPANKPQYHDRLRMPLFPWGAEAAYAAAQQEGADPDTIHAAEKEARHRDIQAIMTFVLGLVAEPPAPQYIYDPNPRRRAIVEGEAVLAKFNCAGCHMLELDRWNVAFRPGEIDAPAGSKIYPFLQPHFSTSQIEQSKKPDWRGRLHAELVGMPRTNNDGHPEVMAWLAEDEEFIPLDEYRDEFEGEPDLLGYNVEIWQPTLLDGQTLLPKDPLPTISQNMITRHIAARGGEFARLLVPIALQQVRQTEPGAAGQDAWAWVPPPLIGQGRKTQETWLTEFLLQPFPIRPGVLLRMPKFNMSRSDAARLAQYFAATAHPNYPDHYEARRSPADLEAANLRYQQHLQQLGLPSSTRLDDALQLVVNKAGCVQCHSLGNLLTDQAARAAGPNLGNVYRRLQPDYLKNWIAKPSFTLPYTKMQELIPFDKGFLLTVLNEEGQPELDAKGDPKTVQIVHGTASQQLQAVVDLLANFGEYVESRTSIRGLAERPEKAGEVTASAPGE
;
A
#
# COMPACT_ATOMS: atom_id res chain seq x y z
N GLN A 1 11.43 25.89 -33.68
CA GLN A 1 10.63 27.04 -34.11
C GLN A 1 11.14 28.24 -33.33
N VAL A 2 11.76 29.19 -34.01
CA VAL A 2 12.12 30.50 -33.45
C VAL A 2 11.27 31.51 -34.21
N GLY A 3 10.25 32.10 -33.58
CA GLY A 3 9.23 32.89 -34.27
C GLY A 3 8.34 32.07 -35.23
N GLN A 4 8.06 32.59 -36.43
CA GLN A 4 7.19 31.94 -37.44
C GLN A 4 7.93 31.11 -38.52
N ARG A 5 9.26 30.93 -38.41
CA ARG A 5 10.04 30.20 -39.44
C ARG A 5 10.40 28.78 -39.02
N TRP A 6 10.28 27.85 -39.98
CA TRP A 6 10.74 26.47 -39.88
C TRP A 6 12.03 26.31 -40.70
N GLU A 7 13.15 26.08 -40.04
CA GLU A 7 14.42 25.73 -40.69
C GLU A 7 14.71 24.23 -40.54
N GLN A 8 15.02 23.57 -41.66
CA GLN A 8 15.42 22.17 -41.66
C GLN A 8 16.93 22.06 -41.53
N LEU A 9 17.39 21.55 -40.39
CA LEU A 9 18.80 21.36 -40.07
C LEU A 9 19.18 19.89 -40.31
N THR A 10 20.25 19.65 -41.06
CA THR A 10 20.73 18.29 -41.38
C THR A 10 22.01 17.96 -40.62
N GLY A 11 21.90 16.97 -39.73
CA GLY A 11 23.03 16.49 -38.94
C GLY A 11 23.32 17.34 -37.69
N ARG A 12 24.02 16.71 -36.74
CA ARG A 12 24.39 17.30 -35.45
C ARG A 12 25.15 18.64 -35.56
N PRO A 13 26.12 18.83 -36.47
CA PRO A 13 26.87 20.08 -36.56
C PRO A 13 26.03 21.29 -36.98
N ALA A 14 25.06 21.10 -37.88
CA ALA A 14 24.16 22.18 -38.32
C ALA A 14 23.16 22.56 -37.22
N ALA A 15 22.68 21.57 -36.46
CA ALA A 15 21.82 21.79 -35.30
C ALA A 15 22.54 22.52 -34.17
N GLU A 16 23.76 22.08 -33.82
CA GLU A 16 24.56 22.71 -32.76
C GLU A 16 24.93 24.15 -33.12
N ARG A 17 25.37 24.43 -34.35
CA ARG A 17 25.69 25.79 -34.80
C ARG A 17 24.46 26.71 -34.74
N TYR A 18 23.31 26.22 -35.21
CA TYR A 18 22.06 26.96 -35.16
C TYR A 18 21.62 27.28 -33.73
N LEU A 19 21.71 26.31 -32.82
CA LEU A 19 21.32 26.46 -31.42
C LEU A 19 22.22 27.42 -30.64
N VAL A 20 23.49 27.52 -31.03
CA VAL A 20 24.45 28.46 -30.41
C VAL A 20 24.30 29.87 -30.95
N GLU A 21 23.96 30.03 -32.23
CA GLU A 21 23.98 31.34 -32.90
C GLU A 21 22.63 32.08 -32.91
N GLN A 22 21.50 31.37 -32.79
CA GLN A 22 20.16 31.93 -33.11
C GLN A 22 19.13 31.84 -31.97
N VAL A 23 19.53 31.38 -30.77
CA VAL A 23 18.60 31.17 -29.66
C VAL A 23 18.81 32.23 -28.59
N GLU A 24 17.72 32.86 -28.15
CA GLU A 24 17.73 33.79 -27.02
C GLU A 24 17.53 33.03 -25.71
N TRP A 25 18.42 33.25 -24.74
CA TRP A 25 18.33 32.66 -23.40
C TRP A 25 17.02 33.04 -22.70
N GLY A 26 16.40 32.06 -22.01
CA GLY A 26 15.15 32.24 -21.27
C GLY A 26 13.86 32.11 -22.09
N LYS A 27 13.94 31.96 -23.43
CA LYS A 27 12.76 31.71 -24.28
C LYS A 27 12.67 30.24 -24.70
N PRO A 28 11.51 29.57 -24.53
CA PRO A 28 11.35 28.18 -24.94
C PRO A 28 11.44 28.03 -26.47
N ILE A 29 12.26 27.08 -26.92
CA ILE A 29 12.40 26.71 -28.33
C ILE A 29 11.87 25.30 -28.57
N THR A 30 10.96 25.13 -29.52
CA THR A 30 10.48 23.79 -29.91
C THR A 30 11.38 23.20 -30.99
N LEU A 31 12.09 22.12 -30.68
CA LEU A 31 12.90 21.36 -31.64
C LEU A 31 12.17 20.08 -32.05
N ARG A 32 11.86 19.94 -33.35
CA ARG A 32 11.41 18.67 -33.93
C ARG A 32 12.60 18.01 -34.61
N TYR A 33 13.18 17.01 -33.94
CA TYR A 33 14.24 16.19 -34.52
C TYR A 33 13.63 14.94 -35.18
N ARG A 34 14.15 14.55 -36.35
CA ARG A 34 13.78 13.29 -37.01
C ARG A 34 14.99 12.37 -36.98
N ARG A 35 14.96 11.35 -36.13
CA ARG A 35 16.02 10.31 -36.04
C ARG A 35 15.57 9.10 -36.86
N GLY A 36 16.39 8.67 -37.82
CA GLY A 36 16.10 7.51 -38.67
C GLY A 36 15.43 7.83 -40.01
N VAL A 37 15.24 6.79 -40.82
CA VAL A 37 14.50 6.83 -42.09
C VAL A 37 12.99 6.91 -41.84
N PRO A 38 12.16 7.45 -42.75
CA PRO A 38 10.71 7.52 -42.58
C PRO A 38 10.05 6.14 -42.53
N ASN A 39 8.93 6.00 -41.80
CA ASN A 39 8.09 4.81 -41.87
C ASN A 39 7.74 4.51 -43.34
N PRO A 40 7.80 3.24 -43.79
CA PRO A 40 7.97 2.03 -42.98
C PRO A 40 9.43 1.57 -42.80
N PHE A 41 10.43 2.33 -43.26
CA PHE A 41 11.84 1.91 -43.21
C PHE A 41 12.47 2.09 -41.82
N SER A 42 11.78 2.77 -40.90
CA SER A 42 12.26 2.99 -39.53
C SER A 42 12.39 1.68 -38.76
N SER A 43 13.47 1.51 -38.01
CA SER A 43 13.57 0.44 -37.01
C SER A 43 12.64 0.71 -35.83
N HIS A 44 12.30 -0.34 -35.07
CA HIS A 44 11.50 -0.20 -33.85
C HIS A 44 12.16 0.80 -32.87
N PRO A 45 11.42 1.72 -32.24
CA PRO A 45 11.99 2.76 -31.36
C PRO A 45 12.70 2.21 -30.12
N ARG A 46 12.35 0.99 -29.70
CA ARG A 46 12.89 0.29 -28.52
C ARG A 46 13.42 -1.10 -28.90
N LEU A 47 14.53 -1.16 -29.65
CA LEU A 47 15.15 -2.44 -30.08
C LEU A 47 15.66 -3.29 -28.90
N ASP A 48 15.95 -2.64 -27.77
CA ASP A 48 16.33 -3.24 -26.50
C ASP A 48 15.18 -4.05 -25.86
N LEU A 49 13.94 -3.61 -26.09
CA LEU A 49 12.73 -4.20 -25.55
C LEU A 49 11.99 -5.07 -26.57
N PHE A 50 12.00 -4.71 -27.85
CA PHE A 50 11.26 -5.37 -28.92
C PHE A 50 12.13 -5.67 -30.14
N VAL A 51 11.85 -6.78 -30.81
CA VAL A 51 12.34 -7.24 -32.12
C VAL A 51 13.85 -7.39 -32.30
N GLY A 52 14.69 -6.78 -31.45
CA GLY A 52 16.14 -6.93 -31.46
C GLY A 52 16.61 -8.33 -31.02
N SER A 53 17.81 -8.73 -31.42
CA SER A 53 18.37 -10.06 -31.11
C SER A 53 18.65 -10.29 -29.63
N LEU A 54 18.89 -9.22 -28.86
CA LEU A 54 19.08 -9.22 -27.41
C LEU A 54 17.80 -8.85 -26.63
N SER A 55 16.72 -8.50 -27.33
CA SER A 55 15.45 -8.14 -26.70
C SER A 55 14.79 -9.38 -26.08
N PRO A 56 14.03 -9.22 -24.98
CA PRO A 56 13.20 -10.29 -24.44
C PRO A 56 12.07 -10.70 -25.41
N HIS A 57 11.66 -9.80 -26.32
CA HIS A 57 10.64 -9.99 -27.35
C HIS A 57 11.25 -10.04 -28.76
N LYS A 58 12.09 -11.04 -29.05
CA LYS A 58 12.75 -11.16 -30.36
C LYS A 58 11.73 -11.35 -31.47
N LEU A 59 12.01 -10.78 -32.65
CA LEU A 59 11.08 -10.85 -33.80
C LEU A 59 10.74 -12.28 -34.19
N GLN A 60 11.74 -13.18 -34.15
CA GLN A 60 11.60 -14.59 -34.51
C GLN A 60 10.71 -15.39 -33.54
N ASP A 61 10.53 -14.91 -32.30
CA ASP A 61 9.77 -15.60 -31.27
C ASP A 61 8.32 -15.05 -31.19
N PHE A 62 8.15 -13.74 -31.36
CA PHE A 62 6.89 -13.03 -31.09
C PHE A 62 6.15 -12.54 -32.35
N GLY A 63 6.85 -12.18 -33.43
CA GLY A 63 6.23 -11.53 -34.60
C GLY A 63 5.59 -10.16 -34.28
N CYS A 64 4.89 -9.56 -35.24
CA CYS A 64 4.34 -8.21 -35.11
C CYS A 64 2.91 -8.16 -34.52
N THR A 65 2.07 -9.16 -34.84
CA THR A 65 0.63 -9.16 -34.50
C THR A 65 0.35 -9.45 -33.03
N ILE A 66 1.28 -10.08 -32.31
CA ILE A 66 1.09 -10.36 -30.88
C ILE A 66 0.97 -9.07 -30.05
N CYS A 67 1.75 -8.05 -30.43
CA CYS A 67 1.77 -6.73 -29.80
C CYS A 67 0.73 -5.79 -30.41
N HIS A 68 0.61 -5.78 -31.73
CA HIS A 68 -0.19 -4.78 -32.44
C HIS A 68 -1.61 -5.22 -32.81
N GLU A 69 -1.96 -6.51 -32.75
CA GLU A 69 -3.18 -7.07 -33.36
C GLU A 69 -3.22 -6.83 -34.88
N GLY A 70 -4.41 -6.84 -35.50
CA GLY A 70 -4.61 -6.60 -36.93
C GLY A 70 -4.57 -7.84 -37.80
N GLN A 71 -4.68 -7.63 -39.12
CA GLN A 71 -4.70 -8.70 -40.09
C GLN A 71 -3.27 -9.04 -40.56
N GLY A 72 -2.62 -9.99 -39.87
CA GLY A 72 -1.21 -10.34 -40.12
C GLY A 72 -0.88 -10.84 -41.54
N SER A 73 -1.86 -11.37 -42.27
CA SER A 73 -1.68 -11.82 -43.67
C SER A 73 -1.83 -10.70 -44.70
N ALA A 74 -2.26 -9.51 -44.28
CA ALA A 74 -2.47 -8.39 -45.19
C ALA A 74 -1.13 -7.84 -45.70
N THR A 75 -1.05 -7.61 -47.00
CA THR A 75 0.15 -7.08 -47.68
C THR A 75 0.02 -5.60 -48.05
N GLN A 76 -1.11 -4.96 -47.74
CA GLN A 76 -1.37 -3.54 -48.02
C GLN A 76 -1.93 -2.81 -46.79
N PHE A 77 -1.59 -1.53 -46.66
CA PHE A 77 -2.00 -0.67 -45.53
C PHE A 77 -3.50 -0.72 -45.24
N LYS A 78 -4.34 -0.60 -46.27
CA LYS A 78 -5.81 -0.58 -46.15
C LYS A 78 -6.44 -1.90 -45.69
N TRP A 79 -5.75 -3.03 -45.87
CA TRP A 79 -6.26 -4.37 -45.48
C TRP A 79 -5.70 -4.88 -44.16
N ALA A 80 -4.67 -4.22 -43.60
CA ALA A 80 -4.07 -4.62 -42.33
C ALA A 80 -4.91 -4.21 -41.10
N SER A 81 -6.05 -3.55 -41.31
CA SER A 81 -6.95 -3.07 -40.27
C SER A 81 -6.25 -2.12 -39.29
N HIS A 82 -5.50 -1.14 -39.82
CA HIS A 82 -4.89 -0.08 -39.02
C HIS A 82 -5.96 0.77 -38.33
N THR A 83 -5.79 1.10 -37.05
CA THR A 83 -6.70 2.00 -36.34
C THR A 83 -6.04 3.38 -36.20
N PRO A 84 -6.65 4.45 -36.75
CA PRO A 84 -6.14 5.80 -36.60
C PRO A 84 -6.27 6.27 -35.15
N ASN A 85 -5.36 7.14 -34.71
CA ASN A 85 -5.35 7.70 -33.37
C ASN A 85 -6.21 8.98 -33.26
N THR A 86 -6.64 9.57 -34.38
CA THR A 86 -7.56 10.74 -34.41
C THR A 86 -8.44 10.73 -35.67
N PRO A 87 -9.60 11.40 -35.67
CA PRO A 87 -10.42 11.56 -36.88
C PRO A 87 -9.67 12.27 -38.02
N ALA A 88 -8.86 13.27 -37.70
CA ALA A 88 -8.03 13.98 -38.68
C ALA A 88 -7.02 13.03 -39.36
N GLN A 89 -6.43 12.10 -38.60
CA GLN A 89 -5.55 11.07 -39.13
C GLN A 89 -6.33 10.06 -39.99
N ALA A 90 -7.54 9.66 -39.59
CA ALA A 90 -8.41 8.80 -40.38
C ALA A 90 -8.70 9.42 -41.75
N ALA A 91 -9.08 10.70 -41.79
CA ALA A 91 -9.33 11.44 -43.03
C ALA A 91 -8.07 11.58 -43.88
N GLU A 92 -6.91 11.80 -43.27
CA GLU A 92 -5.63 11.80 -43.97
C GLU A 92 -5.31 10.44 -44.59
N TRP A 93 -5.47 9.35 -43.83
CA TRP A 93 -5.19 7.99 -44.27
C TRP A 93 -6.16 7.52 -45.35
N ALA A 94 -7.44 7.89 -45.27
CA ALA A 94 -8.42 7.63 -46.31
C ALA A 94 -7.98 8.25 -47.64
N ARG A 95 -7.57 9.53 -47.62
CA ARG A 95 -7.09 10.26 -48.81
C ARG A 95 -5.77 9.71 -49.36
N LYS A 96 -4.78 9.44 -48.49
CA LYS A 96 -3.41 9.09 -48.92
C LYS A 96 -3.21 7.60 -49.18
N HIS A 97 -3.90 6.75 -48.43
CA HIS A 97 -3.65 5.30 -48.40
C HIS A 97 -4.87 4.46 -48.74
N GLY A 98 -6.01 5.08 -49.06
CA GLY A 98 -7.27 4.38 -49.31
C GLY A 98 -7.74 3.60 -48.09
N TRP A 99 -7.45 4.10 -46.89
CA TRP A 99 -7.87 3.51 -45.63
C TRP A 99 -9.40 3.54 -45.50
N PHE A 100 -9.94 2.49 -44.90
CA PHE A 100 -11.35 2.35 -44.54
C PHE A 100 -11.44 1.50 -43.26
N ASP A 101 -12.52 1.65 -42.49
CA ASP A 101 -12.78 0.78 -41.34
C ASP A 101 -13.27 -0.60 -41.81
N ASN A 102 -12.49 -1.64 -41.53
CA ASN A 102 -12.81 -3.00 -41.95
C ASN A 102 -13.68 -3.71 -40.91
N HIS A 103 -14.99 -3.44 -40.95
CA HIS A 103 -15.98 -4.04 -40.05
C HIS A 103 -16.04 -5.59 -40.03
N HIS A 104 -15.43 -6.27 -41.01
CA HIS A 104 -15.34 -7.73 -41.03
C HIS A 104 -14.20 -8.30 -40.17
N TRP A 105 -13.24 -7.46 -39.75
CA TRP A 105 -12.10 -7.89 -38.95
C TRP A 105 -12.24 -7.44 -37.50
N ILE A 106 -12.71 -8.35 -36.64
CA ILE A 106 -13.10 -8.06 -35.25
C ILE A 106 -11.94 -7.69 -34.30
N PHE A 107 -10.69 -7.88 -34.73
CA PHE A 107 -9.47 -7.53 -33.97
C PHE A 107 -8.56 -6.62 -34.81
N PRO A 108 -8.97 -5.36 -35.08
CA PRO A 108 -8.13 -4.41 -35.78
C PRO A 108 -6.85 -4.14 -34.97
N MET A 109 -5.84 -3.55 -35.63
CA MET A 109 -4.63 -3.16 -34.92
C MET A 109 -4.97 -2.21 -33.78
N ARG A 110 -4.32 -2.37 -32.63
CA ARG A 110 -4.48 -1.42 -31.52
C ARG A 110 -4.03 -0.03 -31.99
N PRO A 111 -4.81 1.04 -31.70
CA PRO A 111 -4.32 2.39 -31.91
C PRO A 111 -3.11 2.63 -30.99
N GLU A 112 -2.25 3.57 -31.39
CA GLU A 112 -1.00 3.89 -30.67
C GLU A 112 -1.22 4.06 -29.16
N ARG A 113 -2.31 4.74 -28.77
CA ARG A 113 -2.68 5.00 -27.37
C ARG A 113 -3.00 3.77 -26.51
N PHE A 114 -3.28 2.61 -27.12
CA PHE A 114 -3.67 1.38 -26.42
C PHE A 114 -2.74 0.20 -26.71
N VAL A 115 -1.59 0.42 -27.36
CA VAL A 115 -0.65 -0.67 -27.68
C VAL A 115 -0.16 -1.40 -26.41
N GLU A 116 0.01 -0.67 -25.31
CA GLU A 116 0.45 -1.23 -24.02
C GLU A 116 -0.52 -2.27 -23.43
N SER A 117 -1.81 -2.25 -23.82
CA SER A 117 -2.78 -3.25 -23.39
C SER A 117 -2.37 -4.69 -23.76
N SER A 118 -1.57 -4.85 -24.82
CA SER A 118 -1.07 -6.16 -25.24
C SER A 118 -0.02 -6.76 -24.30
N CYS A 119 0.62 -5.96 -23.45
CA CYS A 119 1.61 -6.46 -22.48
C CYS A 119 0.96 -7.42 -21.47
N LEU A 120 -0.29 -7.15 -21.07
CA LEU A 120 -1.05 -7.97 -20.11
C LEU A 120 -1.40 -9.35 -20.67
N LYS A 121 -1.20 -9.62 -21.97
CA LYS A 121 -1.36 -10.98 -22.53
C LYS A 121 -0.32 -11.95 -21.97
N CYS A 122 0.90 -11.47 -21.72
CA CYS A 122 2.03 -12.31 -21.29
C CYS A 122 2.50 -11.99 -19.87
N HIS A 123 2.31 -10.74 -19.42
CA HIS A 123 2.71 -10.24 -18.10
C HIS A 123 1.48 -10.07 -17.19
N HIS A 124 1.00 -11.17 -16.61
CA HIS A 124 -0.24 -11.16 -15.82
C HIS A 124 -0.07 -10.51 -14.44
N GLU A 125 1.16 -10.47 -13.93
CA GLU A 125 1.51 -9.70 -12.74
C GLU A 125 2.13 -8.38 -13.20
N ILE A 126 1.41 -7.28 -13.02
CA ILE A 126 1.80 -5.94 -13.50
C ILE A 126 3.10 -5.48 -12.83
N GLU A 127 3.40 -5.99 -11.64
CA GLU A 127 4.63 -5.74 -10.92
C GLU A 127 5.88 -6.17 -11.71
N GLN A 128 5.73 -7.08 -12.68
CA GLN A 128 6.80 -7.46 -13.61
C GLN A 128 7.19 -6.32 -14.57
N LEU A 129 6.27 -5.39 -14.82
CA LEU A 129 6.40 -4.22 -15.69
C LEU A 129 6.80 -2.95 -14.92
N LEU A 130 7.08 -3.06 -13.62
CA LEU A 130 7.67 -1.99 -12.84
C LEU A 130 9.14 -1.74 -13.26
N PRO A 131 9.71 -0.56 -12.93
CA PRO A 131 11.13 -0.28 -13.11
C PRO A 131 12.05 -1.42 -12.62
N SER A 132 13.16 -1.61 -13.32
CA SER A 132 14.17 -2.63 -13.02
C SER A 132 15.57 -2.17 -13.42
N GLU A 133 16.61 -2.89 -12.98
CA GLU A 133 18.00 -2.61 -13.39
C GLU A 133 18.18 -2.58 -14.91
N ARG A 134 17.45 -3.44 -15.64
CA ARG A 134 17.50 -3.50 -17.11
C ARG A 134 16.67 -2.39 -17.77
N PHE A 135 15.56 -2.00 -17.14
CA PHE A 135 14.64 -0.98 -17.64
C PHE A 135 14.29 0.00 -16.50
N PRO A 136 15.09 1.07 -16.33
CA PRO A 136 14.87 2.04 -15.24
C PRO A 136 13.54 2.79 -15.34
N GLU A 137 12.98 2.88 -16.55
CA GLU A 137 11.61 3.34 -16.79
C GLU A 137 10.71 2.13 -17.00
N PRO A 138 9.45 2.15 -16.50
CA PRO A 138 8.53 1.05 -16.69
C PRO A 138 8.30 0.80 -18.19
N PRO A 139 8.37 -0.45 -18.67
CA PRO A 139 8.15 -0.76 -20.09
C PRO A 139 6.75 -0.40 -20.62
N ALA A 140 5.75 -0.32 -19.74
CA ALA A 140 4.35 -0.01 -20.08
C ALA A 140 3.74 0.92 -19.01
N PRO A 141 4.12 2.21 -18.98
CA PRO A 141 3.71 3.15 -17.94
C PRO A 141 2.19 3.38 -17.87
N THR A 142 1.52 3.42 -19.02
CA THR A 142 0.07 3.65 -19.11
C THR A 142 -0.70 2.45 -18.58
N LEU A 143 -0.25 1.23 -18.90
CA LEU A 143 -0.82 -0.01 -18.37
C LEU A 143 -0.66 -0.10 -16.85
N VAL A 144 0.55 0.20 -16.34
CA VAL A 144 0.85 0.20 -14.90
C VAL A 144 -0.03 1.22 -14.18
N HIS A 145 -0.14 2.46 -14.70
CA HIS A 145 -1.04 3.48 -14.14
C HIS A 145 -2.51 3.02 -14.13
N GLY A 146 -2.96 2.36 -15.20
CA GLY A 146 -4.32 1.82 -15.29
C GLY A 146 -4.61 0.76 -14.23
N ALA A 147 -3.65 -0.15 -13.99
CA ALA A 147 -3.72 -1.16 -12.96
C ALA A 147 -3.77 -0.57 -11.54
N ASP A 148 -2.96 0.46 -11.30
CA ASP A 148 -2.94 1.18 -10.03
C ASP A 148 -4.28 1.85 -9.79
N LEU A 149 -4.86 2.54 -10.79
CA LEU A 149 -6.18 3.16 -10.69
C LEU A 149 -7.29 2.12 -10.42
N VAL A 150 -7.28 1.00 -11.16
CA VAL A 150 -8.25 -0.10 -10.95
C VAL A 150 -8.20 -0.62 -9.51
N THR A 151 -6.99 -0.71 -8.95
CA THR A 151 -6.76 -1.12 -7.56
C THR A 151 -7.22 -0.05 -6.57
N GLN A 152 -6.84 1.21 -6.79
CA GLN A 152 -7.13 2.33 -5.90
C GLN A 152 -8.62 2.66 -5.81
N TYR A 153 -9.35 2.59 -6.92
CA TYR A 153 -10.79 2.82 -6.99
C TYR A 153 -11.62 1.55 -6.73
N GLY A 154 -10.97 0.38 -6.63
CA GLY A 154 -11.60 -0.86 -6.19
C GLY A 154 -12.55 -1.47 -7.21
N CYS A 155 -12.22 -1.40 -8.50
CA CYS A 155 -13.10 -1.92 -9.56
C CYS A 155 -13.38 -3.42 -9.38
N TYR A 156 -12.44 -4.17 -8.80
CA TYR A 156 -12.58 -5.59 -8.45
C TYR A 156 -13.67 -5.88 -7.40
N GLY A 157 -14.11 -4.88 -6.63
CA GLY A 157 -15.21 -5.03 -5.68
C GLY A 157 -16.57 -5.18 -6.36
N CYS A 158 -16.73 -4.54 -7.53
CA CYS A 158 -17.95 -4.65 -8.34
C CYS A 158 -17.81 -5.66 -9.47
N HIS A 159 -16.64 -5.78 -10.07
CA HIS A 159 -16.40 -6.62 -11.25
C HIS A 159 -15.49 -7.81 -10.95
N GLU A 160 -15.73 -8.93 -11.61
CA GLU A 160 -14.77 -10.04 -11.63
C GLU A 160 -13.64 -9.76 -12.63
N ILE A 161 -12.37 -9.77 -12.19
CA ILE A 161 -11.18 -9.49 -13.02
C ILE A 161 -10.21 -10.67 -12.89
N ASN A 162 -9.89 -11.35 -13.99
CA ASN A 162 -8.91 -12.45 -14.01
C ASN A 162 -7.47 -11.92 -13.92
N GLY A 163 -6.62 -12.56 -13.10
CA GLY A 163 -5.21 -12.19 -12.88
C GLY A 163 -4.93 -11.63 -11.47
N TYR A 164 -5.97 -11.31 -10.71
CA TYR A 164 -5.88 -10.82 -9.31
C TYR A 164 -6.27 -11.87 -8.26
N ASP A 165 -6.42 -13.11 -8.72
CA ASP A 165 -6.98 -14.24 -8.00
C ASP A 165 -5.97 -15.41 -7.89
N GLY A 166 -4.68 -15.11 -8.04
CA GLY A 166 -3.59 -16.08 -7.90
C GLY A 166 -3.48 -17.01 -9.11
N GLN A 167 -2.25 -17.37 -9.47
CA GLN A 167 -1.97 -18.15 -10.67
C GLN A 167 -2.69 -19.52 -10.68
N LYS A 168 -3.13 -19.91 -11.90
CA LYS A 168 -3.94 -21.07 -12.32
C LYS A 168 -5.44 -21.03 -11.99
N ARG A 169 -6.25 -20.67 -13.00
CA ARG A 169 -7.63 -21.18 -13.10
C ARG A 169 -7.67 -22.48 -13.90
N ILE A 170 -7.76 -23.60 -13.19
CA ILE A 170 -8.33 -24.86 -13.70
C ILE A 170 -9.41 -25.30 -12.69
N GLY A 171 -10.45 -24.47 -12.45
CA GLY A 171 -11.56 -24.76 -11.52
C GLY A 171 -12.29 -23.52 -10.95
N PRO A 172 -13.50 -23.67 -10.35
CA PRO A 172 -14.30 -22.54 -9.80
C PRO A 172 -13.85 -22.03 -8.41
N ASP A 173 -14.18 -20.77 -8.11
CA ASP A 173 -13.75 -19.83 -7.03
C ASP A 173 -14.19 -20.15 -5.56
N LEU A 174 -13.33 -19.88 -4.54
CA LEU A 174 -13.49 -20.19 -3.09
C LEU A 174 -12.86 -19.14 -2.11
N ARG A 175 -13.43 -17.95 -1.90
CA ARG A 175 -12.84 -16.90 -1.01
C ARG A 175 -13.32 -16.97 0.44
N ASN A 176 -12.51 -17.47 1.38
CA ASN A 176 -12.68 -17.41 2.85
C ASN A 176 -11.29 -17.67 3.53
N GLU A 177 -10.55 -16.72 4.19
CA GLU A 177 -9.56 -16.81 5.34
C GLU A 177 -8.96 -15.43 5.93
N PRO A 178 -8.85 -15.16 7.29
CA PRO A 178 -8.23 -13.93 7.96
C PRO A 178 -7.14 -14.06 9.15
N PRO A 179 -6.54 -12.95 9.75
CA PRO A 179 -5.35 -12.92 10.69
C PRO A 179 -5.52 -12.41 12.19
N TYR A 180 -4.53 -12.61 13.11
CA TYR A 180 -4.67 -12.84 14.60
C TYR A 180 -4.03 -11.92 15.68
N ALA A 181 -2.83 -11.39 15.49
CA ALA A 181 -2.03 -10.81 16.60
C ALA A 181 -2.48 -9.46 17.22
N PRO A 182 -3.11 -8.55 16.46
CA PRO A 182 -3.64 -7.30 17.04
C PRO A 182 -4.84 -7.52 17.97
N ALA A 183 -5.65 -8.55 17.70
CA ALA A 183 -6.75 -8.97 18.57
C ALA A 183 -6.28 -9.49 19.94
N ALA A 184 -5.03 -9.96 20.03
CA ALA A 184 -4.40 -10.51 21.22
C ALA A 184 -4.02 -9.45 22.26
N GLN A 185 -3.22 -8.46 21.86
CA GLN A 185 -2.78 -7.34 22.73
C GLN A 185 -3.96 -6.56 23.32
N GLN A 186 -5.04 -6.41 22.53
CA GLN A 186 -6.27 -5.72 22.91
C GLN A 186 -7.05 -6.43 24.03
N LEU A 187 -7.10 -7.77 23.96
CA LEU A 187 -7.80 -8.63 24.91
C LEU A 187 -7.07 -8.68 26.26
N ALA A 188 -5.73 -8.75 26.23
CA ALA A 188 -4.91 -8.65 27.43
C ALA A 188 -5.32 -7.36 28.17
N TYR A 189 -5.14 -6.20 27.56
CA TYR A 189 -5.40 -4.88 28.14
C TYR A 189 -6.80 -4.71 28.78
N LEU A 190 -7.89 -5.15 28.13
CA LEU A 190 -9.27 -5.05 28.65
C LEU A 190 -9.53 -5.88 29.93
N ILE A 191 -8.71 -6.90 30.21
CA ILE A 191 -8.80 -7.74 31.41
C ILE A 191 -8.27 -7.01 32.66
N ASP A 192 -7.26 -6.14 32.55
CA ASP A 192 -6.62 -5.50 33.72
C ASP A 192 -7.38 -4.27 34.27
N THR A 193 -8.29 -3.67 33.49
CA THR A 193 -8.91 -2.39 33.84
C THR A 193 -10.21 -2.48 34.67
N GLN A 194 -10.60 -3.65 35.22
CA GLN A 194 -11.76 -3.78 36.14
C GLN A 194 -11.33 -3.90 37.61
N PRO A 195 -12.01 -3.23 38.58
CA PRO A 195 -11.58 -3.23 39.98
C PRO A 195 -11.77 -4.61 40.66
N PRO A 196 -10.87 -5.04 41.58
CA PRO A 196 -10.78 -6.44 42.03
C PRO A 196 -11.96 -6.97 42.87
N GLY A 197 -12.98 -6.16 43.13
CA GLY A 197 -14.08 -6.50 44.04
C GLY A 197 -15.33 -7.12 43.41
N GLN A 198 -15.44 -7.24 42.08
CA GLN A 198 -16.68 -7.66 41.40
C GLN A 198 -16.58 -8.95 40.55
N VAL A 199 -15.51 -9.75 40.69
CA VAL A 199 -15.38 -11.02 39.95
C VAL A 199 -15.38 -12.22 40.92
N PRO A 200 -16.23 -13.25 40.72
CA PRO A 200 -16.22 -14.48 41.53
C PRO A 200 -14.90 -15.27 41.38
N GLN A 201 -14.40 -15.83 42.49
CA GLN A 201 -13.14 -16.60 42.59
C GLN A 201 -12.80 -17.57 41.42
N PRO A 202 -13.72 -18.39 40.87
CA PRO A 202 -13.37 -19.32 39.79
C PRO A 202 -13.09 -18.64 38.44
N LEU A 203 -13.64 -17.44 38.19
CA LEU A 203 -13.46 -16.68 36.93
C LEU A 203 -12.18 -15.84 36.94
N VAL A 204 -11.57 -15.65 38.10
CA VAL A 204 -10.30 -14.91 38.26
C VAL A 204 -9.14 -15.67 37.61
N ALA A 205 -9.10 -17.01 37.67
CA ALA A 205 -8.04 -17.83 37.09
C ALA A 205 -8.07 -17.91 35.55
N GLN A 206 -9.27 -17.97 34.94
CA GLN A 206 -9.45 -17.92 33.48
C GLN A 206 -9.03 -16.56 32.91
N ARG A 207 -9.35 -15.48 33.61
CA ARG A 207 -8.93 -14.13 33.26
C ARG A 207 -7.41 -13.99 33.15
N THR A 208 -6.66 -14.52 34.11
CA THR A 208 -5.19 -14.46 34.16
C THR A 208 -4.53 -15.31 33.05
N SER A 209 -5.15 -16.44 32.69
CA SER A 209 -4.69 -17.34 31.61
C SER A 209 -4.91 -16.74 30.21
N ILE A 210 -6.11 -16.21 29.94
CA ILE A 210 -6.45 -15.51 28.68
C ILE A 210 -5.59 -14.26 28.52
N ARG A 211 -5.32 -13.53 29.62
CA ARG A 211 -4.34 -12.44 29.67
C ARG A 211 -2.93 -12.91 29.30
N GLN A 212 -2.43 -14.02 29.87
CA GLN A 212 -1.09 -14.58 29.57
C GLN A 212 -0.93 -15.11 28.13
N MET A 213 -1.97 -15.71 27.55
CA MET A 213 -1.99 -16.15 26.14
C MET A 213 -2.18 -14.98 25.19
N ALA A 214 -3.02 -14.01 25.59
CA ALA A 214 -3.18 -12.72 24.94
C ALA A 214 -1.84 -12.02 24.86
N ASP A 215 -1.05 -12.10 25.94
CA ASP A 215 0.34 -11.72 25.98
C ASP A 215 1.21 -12.65 25.08
N GLN A 216 1.16 -13.99 25.13
CA GLN A 216 2.01 -14.83 24.26
C GLN A 216 1.79 -14.67 22.74
N VAL A 217 0.56 -14.50 22.24
CA VAL A 217 0.31 -14.21 20.80
C VAL A 217 0.46 -12.74 20.48
N ALA A 218 0.31 -11.89 21.49
CA ALA A 218 0.77 -10.52 21.42
C ALA A 218 2.28 -10.42 21.26
N TRP A 219 3.04 -11.41 21.74
CA TRP A 219 4.50 -11.38 21.83
C TRP A 219 5.19 -12.34 20.84
N HIS A 220 4.48 -13.37 20.37
CA HIS A 220 4.87 -14.38 19.36
C HIS A 220 3.70 -14.64 18.38
N PRO A 221 3.22 -13.61 17.67
CA PRO A 221 2.13 -13.67 16.67
C PRO A 221 2.39 -14.58 15.48
N GLU A 222 3.59 -15.11 15.42
CA GLU A 222 4.12 -15.95 14.39
C GLU A 222 4.00 -17.44 14.74
N ASP A 223 3.85 -17.77 16.02
CA ASP A 223 3.68 -19.11 16.53
C ASP A 223 2.28 -19.62 16.15
N ALA A 224 2.22 -20.72 15.42
CA ALA A 224 0.97 -21.28 14.93
C ALA A 224 0.13 -21.93 16.05
N ASP A 225 0.74 -22.42 17.13
CA ASP A 225 0.05 -23.07 18.25
C ASP A 225 -0.42 -22.05 19.29
N ASP A 226 0.39 -21.05 19.62
CA ASP A 226 -0.06 -19.97 20.50
C ASP A 226 -1.13 -19.12 19.81
N ARG A 227 -0.97 -18.77 18.51
CA ARG A 227 -2.04 -18.10 17.73
C ARG A 227 -3.34 -18.90 17.77
N ARG A 228 -3.32 -20.22 17.62
CA ARG A 228 -4.50 -21.09 17.72
C ARG A 228 -5.07 -21.11 19.14
N GLY A 229 -4.22 -21.18 20.17
CA GLY A 229 -4.61 -21.21 21.58
C GLY A 229 -5.25 -19.91 22.07
N LEU A 230 -4.69 -18.75 21.73
CA LEU A 230 -5.36 -17.48 22.05
C LEU A 230 -6.59 -17.25 21.19
N TYR A 231 -6.52 -17.60 19.91
CA TYR A 231 -7.64 -17.40 19.03
C TYR A 231 -8.84 -18.31 19.38
N GLN A 232 -8.60 -19.52 19.92
CA GLN A 232 -9.55 -20.34 20.71
C GLN A 232 -10.22 -19.55 21.83
N ALA A 233 -9.41 -19.04 22.75
CA ALA A 233 -9.88 -18.35 23.93
C ALA A 233 -10.65 -17.04 23.62
N VAL A 234 -10.26 -16.29 22.57
CA VAL A 234 -10.93 -15.04 22.13
C VAL A 234 -12.27 -15.31 21.43
N ARG A 235 -12.37 -16.34 20.58
CA ARG A 235 -13.59 -16.62 19.80
C ARG A 235 -14.59 -17.52 20.53
N GLU A 236 -14.15 -18.22 21.58
CA GLU A 236 -15.04 -18.79 22.58
C GLU A 236 -15.86 -17.69 23.30
N ASP A 237 -15.32 -16.48 23.49
CA ASP A 237 -15.97 -15.42 24.28
C ASP A 237 -16.84 -14.43 23.45
N ALA A 238 -16.36 -13.88 22.33
CA ALA A 238 -17.10 -12.82 21.62
C ALA A 238 -17.97 -13.34 20.44
N ASP A 239 -19.13 -13.92 20.75
CA ASP A 239 -20.25 -14.10 19.80
C ASP A 239 -20.24 -15.28 18.81
N ARG A 240 -19.20 -16.15 18.81
CA ARG A 240 -19.28 -17.47 18.13
C ARG A 240 -19.39 -18.64 19.12
N GLY A 241 -18.79 -18.57 20.30
CA GLY A 241 -18.90 -19.61 21.33
C GLY A 241 -20.30 -19.78 21.93
N ALA A 242 -21.10 -18.71 22.04
CA ALA A 242 -22.50 -18.82 22.44
C ALA A 242 -23.37 -19.51 21.37
N ALA A 243 -23.06 -19.30 20.08
CA ALA A 243 -23.72 -19.96 18.95
C ALA A 243 -23.27 -21.43 18.81
N VAL A 244 -21.97 -21.71 18.99
CA VAL A 244 -21.39 -23.06 18.93
C VAL A 244 -21.79 -23.89 20.15
N SER A 245 -21.86 -23.31 21.35
CA SER A 245 -22.39 -23.98 22.54
C SER A 245 -23.88 -24.29 22.42
N LYS A 246 -24.67 -23.41 21.79
CA LYS A 246 -26.07 -23.68 21.45
C LYS A 246 -26.22 -24.76 20.37
N LEU A 247 -25.31 -24.82 19.39
CA LEU A 247 -25.28 -25.88 18.36
C LEU A 247 -24.83 -27.24 18.93
N LEU A 248 -23.79 -27.26 19.78
CA LEU A 248 -23.27 -28.46 20.44
C LEU A 248 -24.20 -29.01 21.53
N ALA A 249 -25.03 -28.14 22.12
CA ALA A 249 -26.11 -28.52 23.02
C ALA A 249 -27.32 -29.14 22.29
N ASP A 250 -27.37 -29.07 20.95
CA ASP A 250 -28.39 -29.78 20.16
C ASP A 250 -28.09 -31.30 20.19
N PRO A 251 -28.99 -32.12 20.77
CA PRO A 251 -28.77 -33.56 20.91
C PRO A 251 -28.77 -34.29 19.57
N GLY A 252 -29.28 -33.66 18.49
CA GLY A 252 -29.27 -34.24 17.15
C GLY A 252 -27.88 -34.25 16.50
N LEU A 253 -26.96 -33.37 16.88
CA LEU A 253 -25.71 -33.12 16.13
C LEU A 253 -24.82 -34.38 15.97
N PRO A 254 -24.55 -34.86 14.74
CA PRO A 254 -23.75 -36.06 14.49
C PRO A 254 -22.29 -35.91 14.91
N ASP A 255 -21.63 -36.99 15.30
CA ASP A 255 -20.30 -36.94 15.92
C ASP A 255 -19.21 -36.30 15.04
N ALA A 256 -19.26 -36.48 13.73
CA ALA A 256 -18.32 -35.82 12.81
C ALA A 256 -18.51 -34.28 12.80
N VAL A 257 -19.75 -33.82 12.88
CA VAL A 257 -20.13 -32.40 12.88
C VAL A 257 -19.97 -31.78 14.25
N ARG A 258 -20.22 -32.57 15.30
CA ARG A 258 -19.87 -32.25 16.68
C ARG A 258 -18.36 -32.14 16.83
N THR A 259 -17.59 -32.95 16.11
CA THR A 259 -16.14 -32.85 16.03
C THR A 259 -15.73 -31.61 15.24
N LEU A 260 -16.39 -31.25 14.13
CA LEU A 260 -16.13 -29.99 13.42
C LEU A 260 -16.54 -28.76 14.24
N ALA A 261 -17.70 -28.78 14.90
CA ALA A 261 -18.19 -27.72 15.77
C ALA A 261 -17.36 -27.57 17.04
N ARG A 262 -16.83 -28.68 17.59
CA ARG A 262 -15.77 -28.67 18.60
C ARG A 262 -14.47 -28.17 18.01
N THR A 263 -14.02 -28.62 16.84
CA THR A 263 -12.85 -28.08 16.12
C THR A 263 -13.01 -26.60 15.78
N ILE A 264 -14.23 -26.08 15.73
CA ILE A 264 -14.55 -24.66 15.55
C ILE A 264 -14.58 -23.97 16.91
N GLN A 265 -15.25 -24.51 17.93
CA GLN A 265 -15.13 -24.05 19.32
C GLN A 265 -13.66 -23.93 19.73
N ASP A 266 -12.90 -24.96 19.37
CA ASP A 266 -11.54 -25.30 19.74
C ASP A 266 -10.50 -24.92 18.67
N SER A 267 -10.90 -24.43 17.51
CA SER A 267 -10.00 -23.75 16.56
C SER A 267 -10.84 -22.78 15.73
N PRO A 268 -11.23 -21.69 16.39
CA PRO A 268 -11.98 -20.61 15.86
C PRO A 268 -11.79 -20.08 14.43
N ASP A 269 -10.59 -20.10 13.89
CA ASP A 269 -10.34 -19.64 12.53
C ASP A 269 -9.73 -20.73 11.68
N ASP A 270 -9.92 -21.98 12.09
CA ASP A 270 -9.78 -23.08 11.16
C ASP A 270 -10.83 -22.87 10.06
N THR A 271 -10.43 -22.21 8.98
CA THR A 271 -11.34 -21.86 7.89
C THR A 271 -11.75 -23.09 7.14
N LYS A 272 -10.92 -24.14 7.13
CA LYS A 272 -11.27 -25.43 6.58
C LYS A 272 -12.37 -26.09 7.42
N ALA A 273 -12.21 -26.22 8.74
CA ALA A 273 -13.23 -26.79 9.60
C ALA A 273 -14.51 -25.94 9.58
N ARG A 274 -14.39 -24.61 9.63
CA ARG A 274 -15.50 -23.65 9.51
C ARG A 274 -16.24 -23.76 8.18
N THR A 275 -15.53 -23.89 7.07
CA THR A 275 -16.13 -24.13 5.74
C THR A 275 -16.79 -25.50 5.70
N GLU A 276 -16.14 -26.55 6.21
CA GLU A 276 -16.70 -27.92 6.29
C GLU A 276 -17.95 -27.99 7.20
N LEU A 277 -17.99 -27.24 8.31
CA LEU A 277 -19.18 -27.14 9.18
C LEU A 277 -20.29 -26.35 8.49
N VAL A 278 -19.97 -25.22 7.87
CA VAL A 278 -20.96 -24.42 7.13
C VAL A 278 -21.53 -25.24 5.97
N ASP A 279 -20.68 -25.94 5.21
CA ASP A 279 -21.08 -26.84 4.12
C ASP A 279 -21.94 -27.99 4.61
N TRP A 280 -21.61 -28.60 5.76
CA TRP A 280 -22.41 -29.66 6.35
C TRP A 280 -23.77 -29.14 6.86
N LEU A 281 -23.80 -28.00 7.54
CA LEU A 281 -25.04 -27.37 8.03
C LEU A 281 -25.93 -26.92 6.86
N GLU A 282 -25.34 -26.46 5.77
CA GLU A 282 -26.06 -26.15 4.53
C GLU A 282 -26.54 -27.41 3.81
N ALA A 283 -25.82 -28.53 3.90
CA ALA A 283 -26.24 -29.83 3.38
C ALA A 283 -27.38 -30.47 4.19
N ASP A 284 -27.33 -30.42 5.52
CA ASP A 284 -28.41 -30.85 6.43
C ASP A 284 -29.66 -29.96 6.25
N LEU A 285 -29.48 -28.65 6.07
CA LEU A 285 -30.58 -27.74 5.71
C LEU A 285 -31.17 -28.03 4.31
N LYS A 286 -30.35 -28.44 3.34
CA LYS A 286 -30.80 -28.88 2.00
C LYS A 286 -31.61 -30.17 2.05
N ALA A 287 -31.39 -31.05 3.03
CA ALA A 287 -32.25 -32.22 3.27
C ALA A 287 -33.70 -31.81 3.64
N VAL A 288 -33.91 -30.57 4.09
CA VAL A 288 -35.23 -29.97 4.39
C VAL A 288 -35.84 -29.23 3.19
N SER A 289 -35.05 -28.86 2.18
CA SER A 289 -35.50 -27.89 1.18
C SER A 289 -34.98 -28.22 -0.23
N PRO A 290 -35.79 -28.75 -1.18
CA PRO A 290 -37.22 -29.12 -1.11
C PRO A 290 -37.59 -30.44 -1.85
N GLN A 291 -38.45 -31.29 -1.25
CA GLN A 291 -39.33 -32.21 -2.00
C GLN A 291 -40.43 -31.48 -2.80
N ALA A 292 -40.18 -30.27 -3.30
CA ALA A 292 -41.21 -29.48 -3.97
C ALA A 292 -40.81 -28.90 -5.33
N ARG A 293 -39.69 -29.34 -5.95
CA ARG A 293 -39.38 -28.84 -7.31
C ARG A 293 -39.26 -29.86 -8.45
N THR A 294 -38.79 -31.11 -8.31
CA THR A 294 -38.70 -32.03 -9.49
C THR A 294 -38.47 -33.52 -9.14
N ALA A 295 -39.19 -34.45 -9.82
CA ALA A 295 -39.08 -35.94 -9.90
C ALA A 295 -39.78 -36.78 -8.79
N SER A 296 -40.87 -37.54 -9.06
CA SER A 296 -41.13 -38.74 -9.90
C SER A 296 -40.70 -40.08 -9.27
N HIS A 297 -41.71 -40.82 -8.78
CA HIS A 297 -41.77 -42.29 -8.63
C HIS A 297 -40.68 -42.96 -7.77
N ASN A 298 -40.61 -42.62 -6.47
CA ASN A 298 -40.36 -43.57 -5.36
C ASN A 298 -40.36 -42.84 -4.00
N LEU A 299 -41.48 -42.17 -3.69
CA LEU A 299 -41.62 -41.31 -2.52
C LEU A 299 -41.57 -42.09 -1.19
N ALA A 300 -41.98 -43.36 -1.16
CA ALA A 300 -41.99 -44.19 0.05
C ALA A 300 -40.59 -44.70 0.47
N GLN A 301 -39.61 -44.68 -0.44
CA GLN A 301 -38.25 -45.16 -0.17
C GLN A 301 -37.33 -44.05 0.37
N LEU A 302 -37.66 -42.78 0.09
CA LEU A 302 -36.91 -41.58 0.51
C LEU A 302 -37.41 -40.94 1.83
N LEU A 303 -38.54 -41.37 2.39
CA LEU A 303 -39.11 -40.85 3.65
C LEU A 303 -38.54 -41.49 4.92
N LYS A 304 -37.29 -41.98 4.90
CA LYS A 304 -36.72 -42.71 6.04
C LYS A 304 -35.87 -41.87 7.00
N GLN A 305 -35.48 -40.62 6.68
CA GLN A 305 -34.62 -39.81 7.55
C GLN A 305 -34.97 -38.29 7.50
N PRO A 306 -35.52 -37.69 8.58
CA PRO A 306 -35.71 -36.23 8.72
C PRO A 306 -34.37 -35.50 8.98
N PRO A 307 -34.29 -34.16 8.82
CA PRO A 307 -33.09 -33.38 9.17
C PRO A 307 -32.70 -33.59 10.61
N VAL A 308 -31.39 -33.55 10.84
CA VAL A 308 -30.82 -33.92 12.12
C VAL A 308 -30.88 -32.75 13.11
N LEU A 309 -30.89 -31.50 12.63
CA LEU A 309 -30.91 -30.29 13.45
C LEU A 309 -32.17 -29.43 13.30
N THR A 310 -32.40 -28.54 14.27
CA THR A 310 -33.54 -27.62 14.30
C THR A 310 -33.33 -26.35 13.42
N PRO A 311 -34.39 -25.75 12.84
CA PRO A 311 -34.27 -24.54 11.99
C PRO A 311 -33.62 -23.31 12.66
N ALA A 312 -33.67 -23.23 13.99
CA ALA A 312 -32.99 -22.19 14.76
C ALA A 312 -31.47 -22.39 14.79
N ALA A 313 -31.00 -23.65 14.82
CA ALA A 313 -29.58 -23.99 14.76
C ALA A 313 -28.97 -23.68 13.38
N HIS A 314 -29.72 -23.87 12.28
CA HIS A 314 -29.25 -23.54 10.92
C HIS A 314 -29.05 -22.04 10.68
N LYS A 315 -29.82 -21.16 11.35
CA LYS A 315 -29.66 -19.69 11.22
C LYS A 315 -28.34 -19.17 11.79
N LEU A 316 -27.73 -19.90 12.73
CA LEU A 316 -26.44 -19.55 13.34
C LEU A 316 -25.26 -19.70 12.37
N ALA A 317 -25.41 -20.48 11.29
CA ALA A 317 -24.37 -20.67 10.28
C ALA A 317 -23.97 -19.37 9.56
N ASN A 318 -24.89 -18.40 9.44
CA ASN A 318 -24.60 -17.11 8.83
C ASN A 318 -23.66 -16.23 9.68
N LEU A 319 -23.56 -16.49 10.99
CA LEU A 319 -22.62 -15.80 11.90
C LEU A 319 -21.18 -16.33 11.76
N TRP A 320 -21.01 -17.48 11.09
CA TRP A 320 -19.73 -18.14 10.83
C TRP A 320 -19.21 -17.91 9.42
N LYS A 321 -19.96 -17.23 8.56
CA LYS A 321 -19.51 -16.79 7.24
C LYS A 321 -18.68 -15.52 7.40
N ASP A 322 -17.45 -15.52 6.90
CA ASP A 322 -16.71 -14.27 6.75
C ASP A 322 -17.25 -13.49 5.56
N SER A 323 -17.09 -12.17 5.59
CA SER A 323 -17.48 -11.27 4.51
C SER A 323 -16.43 -11.29 3.40
N GLU A 324 -16.15 -12.47 2.87
CA GLU A 324 -15.12 -12.65 1.85
C GLU A 324 -15.75 -12.51 0.47
N HIS A 325 -15.53 -11.32 -0.08
CA HIS A 325 -15.88 -10.98 -1.46
C HIS A 325 -14.76 -11.49 -2.40
N PRO A 326 -15.03 -11.63 -3.70
CA PRO A 326 -14.08 -12.24 -4.64
C PRO A 326 -12.74 -11.52 -4.66
N GLY A 327 -11.65 -12.29 -4.54
CA GLY A 327 -10.27 -11.81 -4.63
C GLY A 327 -9.53 -11.73 -3.28
N THR A 328 -8.19 -11.77 -3.35
CA THR A 328 -7.29 -11.62 -2.17
C THR A 328 -7.13 -10.16 -1.72
N LEU A 329 -7.69 -9.21 -2.48
CA LEU A 329 -7.55 -7.78 -2.25
C LEU A 329 -8.58 -7.26 -1.24
N ARG A 330 -8.15 -6.32 -0.41
CA ARG A 330 -9.02 -5.65 0.56
C ARG A 330 -10.11 -4.86 -0.16
N ARG A 331 -11.32 -4.74 0.40
CA ARG A 331 -12.25 -3.70 -0.08
C ARG A 331 -11.63 -2.31 0.07
N VAL A 332 -11.80 -1.44 -0.94
CA VAL A 332 -11.15 -0.12 -0.96
C VAL A 332 -11.78 0.86 0.02
N GLY A 333 -13.10 0.79 0.19
CA GLY A 333 -13.84 1.63 1.11
C GLY A 333 -13.60 1.25 2.57
N PRO A 334 -13.79 2.20 3.51
CA PRO A 334 -13.72 1.88 4.93
C PRO A 334 -14.82 0.90 5.33
N SER A 335 -14.53 0.05 6.31
CA SER A 335 -15.55 -0.71 7.04
C SER A 335 -16.64 0.23 7.59
N LEU A 336 -17.90 -0.12 7.34
CA LEU A 336 -19.08 0.58 7.86
C LEU A 336 -19.70 -0.16 9.05
N ARG A 337 -19.04 -1.21 9.56
CA ARG A 337 -19.47 -2.03 10.70
C ARG A 337 -19.76 -1.21 11.95
N TYR A 338 -18.95 -0.19 12.21
CA TYR A 338 -19.02 0.67 13.39
C TYR A 338 -19.29 2.13 12.99
N VAL A 339 -19.96 2.37 11.86
CA VAL A 339 -20.04 3.70 11.29
C VAL A 339 -20.72 4.71 12.22
N ALA A 340 -21.72 4.28 13.01
CA ALA A 340 -22.43 5.14 13.94
C ALA A 340 -21.61 5.57 15.17
N SER A 341 -20.44 4.93 15.40
CA SER A 341 -19.49 5.37 16.43
C SER A 341 -18.52 6.44 15.92
N LYS A 342 -18.53 6.74 14.62
CA LYS A 342 -17.64 7.70 13.95
C LYS A 342 -18.40 8.89 13.36
N LEU A 343 -19.54 8.63 12.73
CA LEU A 343 -20.33 9.62 12.00
C LEU A 343 -21.78 9.62 12.51
N GLY A 344 -22.39 10.80 12.59
CA GLY A 344 -23.81 10.93 12.85
C GLY A 344 -24.66 10.82 11.57
N PRO A 345 -25.98 10.64 11.71
CA PRO A 345 -26.91 10.54 10.59
C PRO A 345 -26.81 11.63 9.52
N ALA A 346 -26.75 12.93 9.87
CA ALA A 346 -26.74 13.97 8.84
C ALA A 346 -25.41 14.04 8.09
N SER A 347 -24.27 13.80 8.77
CA SER A 347 -22.97 13.63 8.12
C SER A 347 -22.96 12.45 7.15
N LEU A 348 -23.50 11.29 7.55
CA LEU A 348 -23.60 10.13 6.66
C LEU A 348 -24.46 10.42 5.42
N ASN A 349 -25.58 11.12 5.61
CA ASN A 349 -26.47 11.52 4.53
C ASN A 349 -25.74 12.41 3.50
N ARG A 350 -24.94 13.38 3.97
CA ARG A 350 -24.09 14.22 3.09
C ARG A 350 -23.07 13.40 2.31
N TRP A 351 -22.36 12.49 2.97
CA TRP A 351 -21.39 11.60 2.32
C TRP A 351 -22.01 10.77 1.19
N ILE A 352 -23.22 10.22 1.39
CA ILE A 352 -23.90 9.40 0.39
C ILE A 352 -24.44 10.27 -0.76
N THR A 353 -24.86 11.50 -0.48
CA THR A 353 -25.38 12.44 -1.48
C THR A 353 -24.31 12.82 -2.51
N ASN A 354 -23.18 13.35 -2.03
CA ASN A 354 -22.05 13.71 -2.87
C ASN A 354 -20.74 13.66 -2.06
N PRO A 355 -19.93 12.58 -2.18
CA PRO A 355 -18.71 12.42 -1.39
C PRO A 355 -17.68 13.53 -1.62
N GLN A 356 -17.64 14.11 -2.83
CA GLN A 356 -16.66 15.12 -3.22
C GLN A 356 -16.91 16.47 -2.53
N ASP A 357 -18.16 16.78 -2.16
CA ASP A 357 -18.49 17.98 -1.38
C ASP A 357 -17.95 17.91 0.05
N VAL A 358 -17.82 16.69 0.59
CA VAL A 358 -17.25 16.46 1.94
C VAL A 358 -15.73 16.34 1.89
N ARG A 359 -15.19 15.75 0.82
CA ARG A 359 -13.75 15.67 0.57
C ARG A 359 -13.51 15.71 -0.94
N PRO A 360 -12.93 16.81 -1.49
CA PRO A 360 -12.68 16.94 -2.93
C PRO A 360 -11.89 15.78 -3.53
N THR A 361 -10.90 15.26 -2.79
CA THR A 361 -10.07 14.09 -3.19
C THR A 361 -10.65 12.73 -2.78
N SER A 362 -11.96 12.66 -2.48
CA SER A 362 -12.61 11.38 -2.13
C SER A 362 -12.63 10.45 -3.34
N LYS A 363 -12.20 9.19 -3.14
CA LYS A 363 -12.28 8.12 -4.15
C LYS A 363 -13.66 7.43 -4.20
N MET A 364 -14.55 7.72 -3.24
CA MET A 364 -15.92 7.19 -3.26
C MET A 364 -16.68 7.78 -4.45
N PRO A 365 -17.25 6.97 -5.34
CA PRO A 365 -17.92 7.48 -6.52
C PRO A 365 -19.31 8.02 -6.17
N ARG A 366 -19.82 8.90 -7.02
CA ARG A 366 -21.14 9.54 -6.87
C ARG A 366 -22.23 8.66 -7.47
N PHE A 367 -23.22 8.30 -6.66
CA PHE A 367 -24.35 7.46 -7.09
C PHE A 367 -25.61 8.25 -7.45
N TYR A 368 -25.79 9.44 -6.85
CA TYR A 368 -27.01 10.23 -6.87
C TYR A 368 -26.82 11.61 -7.52
N GLY A 369 -27.91 12.23 -7.96
CA GLY A 369 -27.89 13.53 -8.64
C GLY A 369 -27.24 13.52 -10.03
N LEU A 370 -27.24 12.36 -10.71
CA LEU A 370 -26.66 12.18 -12.05
C LEU A 370 -27.78 12.26 -13.12
N HIS A 371 -28.44 13.41 -13.23
CA HIS A 371 -29.72 13.53 -13.94
C HIS A 371 -29.63 13.99 -15.40
N ASP A 372 -28.44 14.26 -15.93
CA ASP A 372 -28.28 14.84 -17.27
C ASP A 372 -28.93 14.01 -18.39
N HIS A 373 -28.87 12.69 -18.28
CA HIS A 373 -29.52 11.76 -19.21
C HIS A 373 -31.06 11.75 -19.14
N LEU A 374 -31.67 12.38 -18.14
CA LEU A 374 -33.12 12.45 -17.94
C LEU A 374 -33.73 13.77 -18.42
N GLN A 375 -32.93 14.74 -18.89
CA GLN A 375 -33.42 16.07 -19.28
C GLN A 375 -34.51 16.01 -20.37
N SER A 376 -34.47 15.00 -21.24
CA SER A 376 -35.50 14.79 -22.27
C SER A 376 -36.79 14.11 -21.76
N SER A 377 -36.88 13.79 -20.47
CA SER A 377 -38.02 13.10 -19.85
C SER A 377 -38.36 13.73 -18.49
N PRO A 378 -39.12 14.84 -18.47
CA PRO A 378 -39.45 15.58 -17.25
C PRO A 378 -40.07 14.73 -16.13
N GLU A 379 -40.90 13.75 -16.48
CA GLU A 379 -41.51 12.83 -15.50
C GLU A 379 -40.46 11.95 -14.80
N ALA A 380 -39.56 11.33 -15.57
CA ALA A 380 -38.47 10.51 -15.02
C ALA A 380 -37.51 11.32 -14.15
N LEU A 381 -37.24 12.58 -14.54
CA LEU A 381 -36.44 13.53 -13.78
C LEU A 381 -37.10 13.87 -12.45
N ALA A 382 -38.39 14.25 -12.47
CA ALA A 382 -39.15 14.56 -11.27
C ALA A 382 -39.19 13.36 -10.30
N LEU A 383 -39.38 12.14 -10.83
CA LEU A 383 -39.35 10.91 -10.04
C LEU A 383 -37.98 10.69 -9.38
N ALA A 384 -36.89 10.91 -10.13
CA ALA A 384 -35.52 10.81 -9.61
C ALA A 384 -35.28 11.79 -8.45
N GLN A 385 -35.66 13.05 -8.65
CA GLN A 385 -35.49 14.12 -7.67
C GLN A 385 -36.32 13.88 -6.39
N ARG A 386 -37.46 13.19 -6.50
CA ARG A 386 -38.29 12.79 -5.36
C ARG A 386 -37.75 11.56 -4.62
N TYR A 387 -37.33 10.52 -5.35
CA TYR A 387 -36.99 9.20 -4.77
C TYR A 387 -35.56 9.13 -4.22
N GLU A 388 -34.58 9.72 -4.89
CA GLU A 388 -33.17 9.63 -4.49
C GLU A 388 -32.91 10.14 -3.06
N PRO A 389 -33.48 11.28 -2.60
CA PRO A 389 -33.32 11.72 -1.21
C PRO A 389 -33.81 10.71 -0.17
N LEU A 390 -34.90 9.98 -0.47
CA LEU A 390 -35.43 8.95 0.42
C LEU A 390 -34.56 7.69 0.40
N GLU A 391 -34.04 7.28 -0.76
CA GLU A 391 -33.05 6.20 -0.85
C GLU A 391 -31.80 6.51 -0.01
N ILE A 392 -31.25 7.73 -0.12
CA ILE A 392 -30.10 8.20 0.66
C ILE A 392 -30.40 8.16 2.16
N ARG A 393 -31.60 8.61 2.55
CA ARG A 393 -32.04 8.61 3.95
C ARG A 393 -32.25 7.19 4.48
N ALA A 394 -32.80 6.29 3.67
CA ALA A 394 -33.00 4.89 4.02
C ALA A 394 -31.66 4.14 4.18
N ILE A 395 -30.69 4.38 3.29
CA ILE A 395 -29.31 3.88 3.46
C ILE A 395 -28.74 4.37 4.79
N THR A 396 -28.86 5.66 5.06
CA THR A 396 -28.36 6.28 6.30
C THR A 396 -28.99 5.62 7.54
N HIS A 397 -30.30 5.40 7.51
CA HIS A 397 -31.03 4.72 8.58
C HIS A 397 -30.54 3.27 8.75
N TYR A 398 -30.43 2.50 7.67
CA TYR A 398 -29.95 1.13 7.72
C TYR A 398 -28.54 1.05 8.32
N LEU A 399 -27.61 1.89 7.84
CA LEU A 399 -26.22 1.92 8.30
C LEU A 399 -26.12 2.30 9.78
N THR A 400 -26.95 3.23 10.26
CA THR A 400 -26.93 3.61 11.68
C THR A 400 -27.61 2.56 12.56
N ALA A 401 -28.75 2.01 12.14
CA ALA A 401 -29.50 0.98 12.88
C ALA A 401 -28.77 -0.38 12.95
N ARG A 402 -27.99 -0.73 11.92
CA ARG A 402 -27.20 -1.97 11.86
C ARG A 402 -25.73 -1.77 12.26
N SER A 403 -25.34 -0.54 12.62
CA SER A 403 -24.01 -0.29 13.16
C SER A 403 -23.84 -1.08 14.45
N GLN A 404 -22.75 -1.83 14.54
CA GLN A 404 -22.35 -2.50 15.76
C GLN A 404 -21.81 -1.48 16.77
N PRO A 405 -21.92 -1.76 18.08
CA PRO A 405 -21.28 -0.92 19.09
C PRO A 405 -19.76 -1.00 18.96
N PHE A 406 -19.09 0.13 19.20
CA PHE A 406 -17.63 0.20 19.23
C PHE A 406 -17.16 0.54 20.64
N ALA A 407 -16.31 -0.32 21.20
CA ALA A 407 -15.73 -0.10 22.53
C ALA A 407 -14.48 0.78 22.44
N TYR A 408 -14.60 2.05 22.85
CA TYR A 408 -13.49 2.99 22.89
C TYR A 408 -12.37 2.53 23.84
N ALA A 409 -11.13 2.94 23.57
CA ALA A 409 -10.01 2.73 24.47
C ALA A 409 -10.21 3.57 25.75
N PRO A 410 -10.17 2.97 26.96
CA PRO A 410 -10.26 3.73 28.19
C PRO A 410 -9.07 4.72 28.32
N PRO A 411 -9.24 5.83 29.06
CA PRO A 411 -8.12 6.70 29.41
C PRO A 411 -7.13 5.94 30.29
N ALA A 412 -5.83 6.15 30.07
CA ALA A 412 -4.80 5.52 30.87
C ALA A 412 -4.73 6.20 32.26
N PRO A 413 -4.72 5.43 33.37
CA PRO A 413 -4.80 5.98 34.73
C PRO A 413 -3.56 6.80 35.12
N GLU A 414 -2.41 6.58 34.48
CA GLU A 414 -1.20 7.36 34.74
C GLU A 414 -1.23 8.79 34.20
N VAL A 415 -2.10 9.11 33.23
CA VAL A 415 -2.18 10.42 32.57
C VAL A 415 -2.64 11.48 33.57
N SER A 416 -1.83 12.53 33.75
CA SER A 416 -2.14 13.67 34.64
C SER A 416 -2.48 14.94 33.87
N GLU A 417 -2.02 15.04 32.63
CA GLU A 417 -2.15 16.25 31.83
C GLU A 417 -3.35 16.19 30.89
N PRO A 418 -4.07 17.32 30.69
CA PRO A 418 -5.09 17.40 29.66
C PRO A 418 -4.46 17.33 28.25
N PRO A 419 -5.24 16.90 27.24
CA PRO A 419 -4.81 16.94 25.85
C PRO A 419 -4.43 18.36 25.40
N ASP A 420 -3.33 18.49 24.65
CA ASP A 420 -2.78 19.76 24.16
C ASP A 420 -2.48 19.69 22.66
N ALA A 421 -3.01 20.67 21.91
CA ALA A 421 -2.88 20.70 20.46
C ALA A 421 -1.46 21.04 19.97
N ASN A 422 -0.70 21.88 20.70
CA ASN A 422 0.67 22.22 20.30
C ASN A 422 1.61 21.03 20.52
N ARG A 423 1.41 20.27 21.61
CA ARG A 423 2.10 18.98 21.78
C ARG A 423 1.71 18.00 20.68
N GLY A 424 0.42 17.96 20.35
CA GLY A 424 -0.13 17.10 19.30
C GLY A 424 0.47 17.37 17.92
N GLU A 425 0.75 18.63 17.58
CA GLU A 425 1.42 19.02 16.35
C GLU A 425 2.83 18.43 16.25
N VAL A 426 3.67 18.68 17.26
CA VAL A 426 5.04 18.14 17.32
C VAL A 426 5.03 16.61 17.26
N LEU A 427 4.08 15.97 17.94
CA LEU A 427 3.93 14.52 17.90
C LEU A 427 3.49 14.03 16.51
N PHE A 428 2.60 14.75 15.82
CA PHE A 428 2.18 14.40 14.46
C PHE A 428 3.37 14.42 13.48
N GLU A 429 4.25 15.42 13.59
CA GLU A 429 5.48 15.51 12.79
C GLU A 429 6.49 14.41 13.12
N THR A 430 6.70 14.15 14.41
CA THR A 430 7.80 13.28 14.86
C THR A 430 7.46 11.80 14.92
N ARG A 431 6.17 11.42 14.97
CA ARG A 431 5.72 10.03 15.19
C ARG A 431 5.40 9.24 13.91
N GLY A 432 5.79 9.75 12.73
CA GLY A 432 5.62 9.02 11.47
C GLY A 432 4.31 9.28 10.75
N CYS A 433 3.45 10.19 11.23
CA CYS A 433 2.19 10.48 10.57
C CYS A 433 2.43 11.08 9.17
N LEU A 434 3.44 11.94 9.01
CA LEU A 434 3.82 12.57 7.75
C LEU A 434 4.42 11.62 6.71
N ALA A 435 4.76 10.38 7.09
CA ALA A 435 5.18 9.37 6.11
C ALA A 435 4.01 8.91 5.23
N CYS A 436 2.76 9.10 5.68
CA CYS A 436 1.57 8.68 4.95
C CYS A 436 0.53 9.80 4.79
N HIS A 437 0.43 10.74 5.72
CA HIS A 437 -0.61 11.78 5.76
C HIS A 437 -0.05 13.17 5.50
N GLN A 438 -0.89 14.04 4.92
CA GLN A 438 -0.64 15.48 4.81
C GLN A 438 -1.50 16.25 5.82
N HIS A 439 -1.01 17.42 6.24
CA HIS A 439 -1.74 18.37 7.07
C HIS A 439 -1.21 19.79 6.81
N ASN A 440 -2.09 20.79 6.68
CA ASN A 440 -1.68 22.15 6.30
C ASN A 440 -0.85 22.86 7.37
N GLY A 441 -0.97 22.45 8.64
CA GLY A 441 -0.09 22.93 9.72
C GLY A 441 1.35 22.42 9.61
N THR A 442 1.60 21.42 8.76
CA THR A 442 2.91 20.75 8.60
C THR A 442 3.22 20.57 7.10
N PRO A 443 3.41 21.67 6.33
CA PRO A 443 3.43 21.65 4.87
C PRO A 443 4.62 20.90 4.26
N GLN A 444 5.63 20.57 5.07
CA GLN A 444 6.81 19.83 4.64
C GLN A 444 6.50 18.36 4.28
N GLY A 445 5.33 17.82 4.69
CA GLY A 445 4.92 16.45 4.37
C GLY A 445 4.11 16.35 3.07
N GLU A 446 4.68 15.72 2.04
CA GLU A 446 4.04 15.56 0.72
C GLU A 446 3.35 14.19 0.52
N ALA A 447 3.43 13.27 1.49
CA ALA A 447 2.96 11.89 1.34
C ALA A 447 1.44 11.78 1.09
N ASN A 448 1.02 11.04 0.07
CA ASN A 448 -0.39 10.88 -0.33
C ASN A 448 -0.96 9.46 -0.13
N HIS A 449 -0.22 8.57 0.56
CA HIS A 449 -0.66 7.20 0.80
C HIS A 449 -1.92 7.13 1.68
N GLY A 450 -1.98 8.00 2.70
CA GLY A 450 -3.13 8.23 3.55
C GLY A 450 -3.91 9.48 3.14
N PRO A 451 -5.16 9.65 3.62
CA PRO A 451 -5.92 10.86 3.37
C PRO A 451 -5.26 12.10 4.01
N ASN A 452 -5.39 13.25 3.36
CA ASN A 452 -5.11 14.55 3.97
C ASN A 452 -6.04 14.79 5.19
N LEU A 453 -5.44 15.20 6.31
CA LEU A 453 -6.08 15.28 7.63
C LEU A 453 -6.44 16.72 8.08
N THR A 454 -6.15 17.76 7.28
CA THR A 454 -6.37 19.17 7.67
C THR A 454 -7.78 19.44 8.21
N ASP A 455 -8.81 19.00 7.51
CA ASP A 455 -10.21 19.28 7.88
C ASP A 455 -10.89 18.09 8.58
N LEU A 456 -10.15 17.33 9.39
CA LEU A 456 -10.71 16.15 10.05
C LEU A 456 -11.86 16.51 11.01
N ALA A 457 -11.78 17.68 11.64
CA ALA A 457 -12.80 18.21 12.54
C ALA A 457 -14.18 18.33 11.89
N ALA A 458 -14.24 18.84 10.66
CA ALA A 458 -15.47 18.97 9.88
C ALA A 458 -16.09 17.61 9.50
N LYS A 459 -15.28 16.55 9.45
CA LYS A 459 -15.71 15.19 9.12
C LYS A 459 -16.26 14.43 10.33
N LEU A 460 -15.86 14.82 11.55
CA LEU A 460 -16.19 14.11 12.79
C LEU A 460 -17.12 14.96 13.68
N GLN A 461 -18.42 15.01 13.34
CA GLN A 461 -19.43 15.86 14.00
C GLN A 461 -20.29 15.10 15.03
N LEU A 462 -19.70 14.28 15.91
CA LEU A 462 -20.45 13.61 16.98
C LEU A 462 -20.47 14.46 18.27
N GLN A 463 -21.66 14.83 18.75
CA GLN A 463 -21.87 15.32 20.11
C GLN A 463 -23.09 14.65 20.78
N SER A 464 -22.82 13.62 21.59
CA SER A 464 -23.74 13.10 22.61
C SER A 464 -22.92 12.41 23.72
N ALA A 465 -23.46 12.29 24.94
CA ALA A 465 -22.75 11.70 26.09
C ALA A 465 -22.20 10.28 25.81
N ASP A 466 -22.83 9.54 24.88
CA ASP A 466 -22.47 8.17 24.50
C ASP A 466 -21.55 8.08 23.25
N ARG A 467 -21.25 9.20 22.56
CA ARG A 467 -20.48 9.24 21.29
C ARG A 467 -19.65 10.52 21.15
N SER A 468 -18.35 10.45 21.47
CA SER A 468 -17.39 11.57 21.35
C SER A 468 -16.34 11.34 20.25
N SER A 469 -16.28 12.22 19.25
CA SER A 469 -15.29 12.19 18.15
C SER A 469 -13.84 12.13 18.65
N LYS A 470 -13.52 12.82 19.75
CA LYS A 470 -12.21 12.82 20.39
C LYS A 470 -11.84 11.42 20.92
N GLN A 471 -12.79 10.75 21.57
CA GLN A 471 -12.59 9.39 22.08
C GLN A 471 -12.45 8.37 20.95
N TRP A 472 -13.23 8.54 19.87
CA TRP A 472 -13.09 7.72 18.67
C TRP A 472 -11.69 7.87 18.04
N LEU A 473 -11.26 9.10 17.76
CA LEU A 473 -9.99 9.36 17.09
C LEU A 473 -8.80 8.89 17.93
N ARG A 474 -8.81 9.17 19.24
CA ARG A 474 -7.81 8.62 20.17
C ARG A 474 -7.77 7.09 20.12
N SER A 475 -8.92 6.42 20.14
CA SER A 475 -9.00 4.96 20.07
C SER A 475 -8.48 4.41 18.75
N TRP A 476 -8.75 5.10 17.64
CA TRP A 476 -8.25 4.76 16.31
C TRP A 476 -6.73 4.90 16.22
N LEU A 477 -6.15 5.96 16.78
CA LEU A 477 -4.69 6.17 16.80
C LEU A 477 -3.96 5.10 17.63
N LEU A 478 -4.58 4.61 18.71
CA LEU A 478 -4.00 3.58 19.57
C LEU A 478 -4.10 2.16 18.98
N ALA A 479 -5.25 1.82 18.37
CA ALA A 479 -5.53 0.48 17.89
C ALA A 479 -6.52 0.49 16.69
N PRO A 480 -6.06 0.88 15.50
CA PRO A 480 -6.93 1.07 14.32
C PRO A 480 -7.52 -0.26 13.82
N ASP A 481 -6.84 -1.38 14.04
CA ASP A 481 -7.26 -2.73 13.66
C ASP A 481 -8.53 -3.20 14.39
N ARG A 482 -8.83 -2.67 15.60
CA ARG A 482 -10.09 -2.95 16.31
C ARG A 482 -11.30 -2.46 15.54
N TYR A 483 -11.17 -1.30 14.91
CA TYR A 483 -12.25 -0.68 14.13
C TYR A 483 -12.27 -1.27 12.72
N HIS A 484 -11.10 -1.49 12.14
CA HIS A 484 -10.96 -2.03 10.80
C HIS A 484 -9.79 -3.01 10.74
N ARG A 485 -10.05 -4.31 10.85
CA ARG A 485 -9.00 -5.35 10.84
C ARG A 485 -8.02 -5.16 9.69
N ARG A 486 -8.47 -5.07 8.44
CA ARG A 486 -7.59 -4.93 7.26
C ARG A 486 -7.03 -3.51 7.02
N THR A 487 -6.94 -2.66 8.03
CA THR A 487 -6.40 -1.30 7.86
C THR A 487 -4.90 -1.32 7.58
N VAL A 488 -4.43 -0.40 6.72
CA VAL A 488 -2.99 -0.16 6.51
C VAL A 488 -2.42 0.83 7.53
N MET A 489 -3.29 1.58 8.23
CA MET A 489 -2.88 2.46 9.32
C MET A 489 -2.17 1.63 10.39
N PRO A 490 -0.88 1.88 10.66
CA PRO A 490 -0.13 1.07 11.61
C PRO A 490 -0.39 1.52 13.05
N VAL A 491 0.03 0.67 14.00
CA VAL A 491 0.14 1.05 15.41
C VAL A 491 1.48 1.77 15.61
N THR A 492 1.43 3.05 15.96
CA THR A 492 2.62 3.94 16.11
C THR A 492 3.12 4.05 17.56
N TYR A 493 2.67 3.16 18.46
CA TYR A 493 3.13 3.06 19.85
C TYR A 493 2.99 4.38 20.66
N LEU A 494 1.82 5.02 20.60
CA LEU A 494 1.49 6.26 21.32
C LEU A 494 1.11 6.01 22.79
N THR A 495 1.99 5.37 23.56
CA THR A 495 1.78 5.13 25.00
C THR A 495 1.99 6.41 25.83
N PRO A 496 1.36 6.54 27.02
CA PRO A 496 1.57 7.68 27.90
C PRO A 496 3.05 7.93 28.20
N GLU A 497 3.45 9.20 28.20
CA GLU A 497 4.86 9.59 28.37
C GLU A 497 5.03 10.82 29.28
N PRO A 498 6.16 10.95 29.99
CA PRO A 498 6.37 12.05 30.92
C PRO A 498 6.44 13.39 30.17
N LEU A 499 5.73 14.40 30.68
CA LEU A 499 5.86 15.78 30.24
C LEU A 499 7.28 16.25 30.57
N ARG A 500 8.01 16.72 29.55
CA ARG A 500 9.40 17.18 29.71
C ARG A 500 9.47 18.71 29.71
N GLY A 501 10.35 19.26 30.55
CA GLY A 501 10.69 20.68 30.55
C GLY A 501 11.64 21.06 29.40
N PRO A 502 12.01 22.34 29.28
CA PRO A 502 12.95 22.82 28.26
C PRO A 502 14.35 22.19 28.34
N ASP A 503 14.74 21.66 29.50
CA ASP A 503 15.99 20.95 29.74
C ASP A 503 15.91 19.44 29.41
N GLY A 504 14.78 18.99 28.86
CA GLY A 504 14.52 17.60 28.50
C GLY A 504 14.24 16.67 29.69
N LYS A 505 14.20 17.17 30.92
CA LYS A 505 13.93 16.36 32.12
C LYS A 505 12.42 16.23 32.37
N PRO A 506 11.95 15.08 32.90
CA PRO A 506 10.55 14.93 33.32
C PRO A 506 10.16 15.97 34.37
N LEU A 507 9.03 16.65 34.16
CA LEU A 507 8.42 17.52 35.16
C LEU A 507 7.72 16.64 36.21
N VAL A 508 7.90 16.98 37.48
CA VAL A 508 7.33 16.25 38.62
C VAL A 508 5.99 16.87 39.02
N ARG A 509 5.09 16.09 39.59
CA ARG A 509 3.80 16.56 40.13
C ARG A 509 4.02 17.45 41.37
N ASP A 510 3.18 18.46 41.50
CA ASP A 510 3.20 19.40 42.65
C ASP A 510 2.58 18.81 43.93
N ASP A 511 2.22 17.53 43.92
CA ASP A 511 1.57 16.81 45.04
C ASP A 511 2.58 16.22 46.05
N GLY A 512 3.88 16.46 45.86
CA GLY A 512 4.95 15.93 46.71
C GLY A 512 5.23 14.44 46.52
N SER A 513 4.60 13.76 45.57
CA SER A 513 4.77 12.31 45.32
C SER A 513 6.07 11.94 44.63
N GLY A 514 6.79 12.91 44.06
CA GLY A 514 7.98 12.66 43.24
C GLY A 514 7.70 12.03 41.88
N ARG A 515 6.41 11.79 41.54
CA ARG A 515 6.01 11.15 40.27
C ARG A 515 6.03 12.13 39.10
N PRO A 516 6.36 11.69 37.88
CA PRO A 516 6.29 12.55 36.70
C PRO A 516 4.85 12.92 36.34
N ARG A 517 4.68 14.12 35.78
CA ARG A 517 3.48 14.52 35.04
C ARG A 517 3.46 13.75 33.73
N MET A 518 2.32 13.15 33.37
CA MET A 518 2.21 12.24 32.23
C MET A 518 1.21 12.78 31.21
N THR A 519 1.57 12.74 29.94
CA THR A 519 0.76 13.13 28.78
C THR A 519 0.22 11.91 28.05
N ASP A 520 -0.81 12.12 27.22
CA ASP A 520 -1.36 11.10 26.32
C ASP A 520 -1.12 11.54 24.86
N PRO A 521 -0.05 11.03 24.21
CA PRO A 521 0.29 11.42 22.85
C PRO A 521 -0.84 11.23 21.83
N ALA A 522 -1.66 10.19 21.98
CA ALA A 522 -2.79 9.95 21.08
C ALA A 522 -3.92 10.98 21.30
N ALA A 523 -4.16 11.39 22.54
CA ALA A 523 -5.12 12.44 22.84
C ALA A 523 -4.63 13.83 22.39
N ASP A 524 -3.33 14.09 22.49
CA ASP A 524 -2.69 15.32 22.01
C ASP A 524 -2.81 15.46 20.49
N ILE A 525 -2.42 14.42 19.74
CA ILE A 525 -2.61 14.38 18.28
C ILE A 525 -4.08 14.53 17.92
N ALA A 526 -4.99 13.87 18.64
CA ALA A 526 -6.42 14.04 18.41
C ALA A 526 -6.90 15.48 18.69
N ALA A 527 -6.34 16.17 19.68
CA ALA A 527 -6.63 17.57 19.97
C ALA A 527 -6.11 18.49 18.86
N TYR A 528 -4.91 18.22 18.33
CA TYR A 528 -4.34 18.94 17.19
C TYR A 528 -5.19 18.80 15.94
N LEU A 529 -5.46 17.55 15.50
CA LEU A 529 -6.18 17.26 14.26
C LEU A 529 -7.65 17.74 14.28
N LEU A 530 -8.24 17.88 15.46
CA LEU A 530 -9.58 18.44 15.61
C LEU A 530 -9.55 19.96 15.80
N GLY A 531 -8.42 20.52 16.24
CA GLY A 531 -8.24 21.95 16.47
C GLY A 531 -8.98 22.49 17.71
N PRO A 532 -8.57 23.68 18.21
CA PRO A 532 -9.18 24.31 19.38
C PRO A 532 -10.60 24.85 19.12
N GLN A 533 -10.97 25.08 17.86
CA GLN A 533 -12.27 25.65 17.48
C GLN A 533 -13.37 24.60 17.30
N TRP A 534 -13.06 23.31 17.41
CA TRP A 534 -14.06 22.26 17.25
C TRP A 534 -15.08 22.29 18.37
N GLN A 535 -16.32 22.54 17.97
CA GLN A 535 -17.52 22.35 18.78
C GLN A 535 -18.34 21.30 18.04
N GLY A 536 -18.70 20.22 18.71
CA GLY A 536 -19.65 19.29 18.12
C GLY A 536 -21.03 19.96 18.02
N SER A 537 -21.79 19.52 17.03
CA SER A 537 -23.20 19.88 16.85
C SER A 537 -24.04 18.60 16.97
N SER A 538 -25.34 18.72 17.24
CA SER A 538 -26.21 17.56 17.04
C SER A 538 -26.23 17.22 15.55
N ASP A 539 -25.96 15.96 15.23
CA ASP A 539 -25.86 15.45 13.86
C ASP A 539 -27.07 14.55 13.52
N GLU A 540 -28.25 15.00 13.92
CA GLU A 540 -29.51 14.29 13.72
C GLU A 540 -30.20 14.74 12.41
N LEU A 541 -30.88 13.81 11.75
CA LEU A 541 -31.73 14.15 10.62
C LEU A 541 -33.10 14.64 11.14
N PRO A 542 -33.70 15.66 10.51
CA PRO A 542 -35.06 16.09 10.86
C PRO A 542 -36.06 14.96 10.63
N PRO A 543 -37.19 14.88 11.34
CA PRO A 543 -38.26 13.91 11.07
C PRO A 543 -38.74 13.95 9.61
N LEU A 544 -39.27 12.83 9.11
CA LEU A 544 -39.86 12.80 7.76
C LEU A 544 -41.07 13.75 7.68
N THR A 545 -41.20 14.45 6.56
CA THR A 545 -42.44 15.15 6.19
C THR A 545 -43.50 14.16 5.69
N GLU A 546 -44.75 14.60 5.55
CA GLU A 546 -45.83 13.72 5.06
C GLU A 546 -45.57 13.23 3.63
N ASP A 547 -45.19 14.13 2.71
CA ASP A 547 -44.83 13.77 1.33
C ASP A 547 -43.66 12.77 1.27
N GLN A 548 -42.69 12.88 2.18
CA GLN A 548 -41.59 11.92 2.25
C GLN A 548 -42.03 10.56 2.81
N ARG A 549 -43.03 10.51 3.70
CA ARG A 549 -43.63 9.24 4.14
C ARG A 549 -44.36 8.56 3.00
N GLU A 550 -45.18 9.29 2.25
CA GLU A 550 -45.85 8.77 1.06
C GLU A 550 -44.83 8.26 0.03
N THR A 551 -43.77 9.03 -0.21
CA THR A 551 -42.66 8.63 -1.10
C THR A 551 -41.97 7.35 -0.63
N LEU A 552 -41.76 7.19 0.68
CA LEU A 552 -41.17 5.98 1.26
C LEU A 552 -42.05 4.75 1.05
N ASP A 553 -43.36 4.90 1.21
CA ASP A 553 -44.34 3.84 0.96
C ASP A 553 -44.36 3.44 -0.53
N GLU A 554 -44.33 4.42 -1.44
CA GLU A 554 -44.23 4.18 -2.89
C GLU A 554 -42.95 3.41 -3.27
N LEU A 555 -41.80 3.81 -2.71
CA LEU A 555 -40.51 3.14 -2.92
C LEU A 555 -40.53 1.71 -2.38
N ALA A 556 -41.00 1.51 -1.15
CA ALA A 556 -41.13 0.19 -0.54
C ALA A 556 -42.04 -0.72 -1.38
N LEU A 557 -43.17 -0.18 -1.86
CA LEU A 557 -44.08 -0.91 -2.75
C LEU A 557 -43.42 -1.29 -4.06
N THR A 558 -42.63 -0.38 -4.66
CA THR A 558 -41.91 -0.63 -5.91
C THR A 558 -40.92 -1.80 -5.73
N PHE A 559 -40.17 -1.84 -4.63
CA PHE A 559 -39.29 -2.98 -4.34
C PHE A 559 -40.07 -4.27 -4.07
N LEU A 560 -41.18 -4.23 -3.32
CA LEU A 560 -42.00 -5.41 -3.04
C LEU A 560 -42.58 -6.02 -4.32
N LYS A 561 -42.97 -5.20 -5.30
CA LYS A 561 -43.49 -5.65 -6.61
C LYS A 561 -42.47 -6.43 -7.44
N THR A 562 -41.16 -6.32 -7.15
CA THR A 562 -40.12 -7.12 -7.81
C THR A 562 -40.09 -8.57 -7.32
N VAL A 563 -40.66 -8.85 -6.14
CA VAL A 563 -40.65 -10.17 -5.49
C VAL A 563 -42.04 -10.79 -5.42
N PHE A 564 -43.07 -9.97 -5.19
CA PHE A 564 -44.44 -10.41 -4.98
C PHE A 564 -45.38 -9.85 -6.04
N PRO A 565 -46.49 -10.55 -6.36
CA PRO A 565 -47.56 -9.98 -7.17
C PRO A 565 -48.09 -8.67 -6.56
N THR A 566 -48.50 -7.72 -7.39
CA THR A 566 -48.93 -6.37 -7.00
C THR A 566 -49.91 -6.35 -5.83
N SER A 567 -50.98 -7.15 -5.88
CA SER A 567 -52.00 -7.19 -4.82
C SER A 567 -51.45 -7.70 -3.48
N GLN A 568 -50.45 -8.58 -3.51
CA GLN A 568 -49.80 -9.10 -2.32
C GLN A 568 -48.77 -8.12 -1.77
N ALA A 569 -48.05 -7.41 -2.64
CA ALA A 569 -47.14 -6.35 -2.25
C ALA A 569 -47.88 -5.20 -1.52
N GLU A 570 -49.03 -4.76 -2.04
CA GLU A 570 -49.88 -3.75 -1.41
C GLU A 570 -50.39 -4.21 -0.04
N GLN A 571 -50.86 -5.45 0.06
CA GLN A 571 -51.29 -6.02 1.33
C GLN A 571 -50.15 -6.10 2.36
N TYR A 572 -48.93 -6.43 1.94
CA TYR A 572 -47.77 -6.54 2.82
C TYR A 572 -47.22 -5.19 3.26
N LEU A 573 -47.37 -4.16 2.43
CA LEU A 573 -47.05 -2.80 2.85
C LEU A 573 -48.00 -2.32 3.95
N GLU A 574 -49.30 -2.59 3.82
CA GLU A 574 -50.32 -2.14 4.77
C GLU A 574 -50.31 -2.96 6.08
N LYS A 575 -50.25 -4.30 5.98
CA LYS A 575 -50.48 -5.22 7.11
C LYS A 575 -49.22 -5.96 7.56
N GLY A 576 -48.11 -5.76 6.85
CA GLY A 576 -46.89 -6.50 7.07
C GLY A 576 -46.91 -7.92 6.53
N ILE A 577 -45.71 -8.50 6.42
CA ILE A 577 -45.54 -9.88 6.00
C ILE A 577 -45.85 -10.80 7.19
N PRO A 578 -46.74 -11.81 7.05
CA PRO A 578 -47.03 -12.74 8.13
C PRO A 578 -45.76 -13.37 8.72
N ALA A 579 -45.60 -13.33 10.04
CA ALA A 579 -44.39 -13.79 10.72
C ALA A 579 -44.03 -15.26 10.38
N GLN A 580 -45.03 -16.11 10.10
CA GLN A 580 -44.81 -17.49 9.69
C GLN A 580 -44.10 -17.61 8.32
N ARG A 581 -44.25 -16.61 7.43
CA ARG A 581 -43.57 -16.56 6.13
C ARG A 581 -42.15 -16.02 6.22
N ALA A 582 -41.81 -15.28 7.27
CA ALA A 582 -40.46 -14.70 7.46
C ALA A 582 -39.36 -15.77 7.44
N ALA A 583 -39.65 -17.00 7.89
CA ALA A 583 -38.72 -18.12 7.84
C ALA A 583 -38.42 -18.64 6.42
N THR A 584 -39.28 -18.34 5.44
CA THR A 584 -39.15 -18.79 4.05
C THR A 584 -38.61 -17.71 3.10
N LEU A 585 -38.56 -16.46 3.56
CA LEU A 585 -38.03 -15.35 2.79
C LEU A 585 -36.50 -15.39 2.77
N LYS A 586 -35.92 -15.06 1.62
CA LYS A 586 -34.48 -14.90 1.41
C LYS A 586 -34.25 -13.49 0.89
N GLY A 587 -34.02 -12.53 1.78
CA GLY A 587 -33.76 -11.14 1.38
C GLY A 587 -34.29 -10.11 2.38
N ALA A 588 -34.25 -8.84 1.98
CA ALA A 588 -34.64 -7.69 2.78
C ALA A 588 -36.12 -7.72 3.23
N GLU A 589 -36.98 -8.47 2.55
CA GLU A 589 -38.41 -8.61 2.89
C GLU A 589 -38.64 -9.05 4.34
N ILE A 590 -37.67 -9.76 4.94
CA ILE A 590 -37.71 -10.17 6.35
C ILE A 590 -37.91 -8.98 7.28
N GLU A 591 -37.38 -7.80 6.94
CA GLU A 591 -37.51 -6.58 7.75
C GLU A 591 -38.97 -6.12 7.90
N LEU A 592 -39.83 -6.48 6.95
CA LEU A 592 -41.27 -6.16 6.96
C LEU A 592 -42.12 -7.27 7.59
N ALA A 593 -41.52 -8.21 8.32
CA ALA A 593 -42.27 -9.23 9.04
C ALA A 593 -43.02 -8.63 10.26
N GLY A 594 -44.28 -9.03 10.45
CA GLY A 594 -45.17 -8.46 11.46
C GLY A 594 -45.54 -7.00 11.15
N ASP A 595 -45.92 -6.22 12.16
CA ASP A 595 -46.39 -4.85 11.94
C ASP A 595 -45.34 -3.97 11.27
N VAL A 596 -45.77 -3.18 10.27
CA VAL A 596 -44.93 -2.25 9.52
C VAL A 596 -44.83 -0.92 10.27
N SER A 597 -43.62 -0.38 10.35
CA SER A 597 -43.35 0.94 10.93
C SER A 597 -42.42 1.72 10.02
N GLU A 598 -42.38 3.05 10.18
CA GLU A 598 -41.48 3.94 9.42
C GLU A 598 -40.02 3.45 9.49
N ALA A 599 -39.55 3.04 10.68
CA ALA A 599 -38.20 2.51 10.88
C ALA A 599 -37.97 1.19 10.11
N LYS A 600 -38.95 0.28 10.10
CA LYS A 600 -38.86 -0.97 9.30
C LYS A 600 -38.85 -0.69 7.81
N LEU A 601 -39.65 0.27 7.34
CA LEU A 601 -39.66 0.69 5.93
C LEU A 601 -38.32 1.31 5.51
N LEU A 602 -37.77 2.23 6.32
CA LEU A 602 -36.45 2.79 6.09
C LEU A 602 -35.35 1.72 6.10
N THR A 603 -35.44 0.74 7.00
CA THR A 603 -34.50 -0.40 7.03
C THR A 603 -34.62 -1.25 5.76
N TYR A 604 -35.85 -1.59 5.34
CA TYR A 604 -36.12 -2.37 4.14
C TYR A 604 -35.62 -1.69 2.86
N VAL A 605 -36.04 -0.44 2.65
CA VAL A 605 -35.64 0.38 1.49
C VAL A 605 -34.14 0.60 1.50
N GLY A 606 -33.54 0.86 2.67
CA GLY A 606 -32.10 1.03 2.83
C GLY A 606 -31.34 -0.24 2.42
N GLN A 607 -31.75 -1.40 2.91
CA GLN A 607 -31.12 -2.67 2.56
C GLN A 607 -31.24 -2.96 1.05
N ARG A 608 -32.42 -2.76 0.47
CA ARG A 608 -32.64 -2.93 -0.98
C ARG A 608 -31.77 -2.00 -1.81
N THR A 609 -31.64 -0.75 -1.38
CA THR A 609 -30.83 0.26 -2.08
C THR A 609 -29.34 -0.06 -1.99
N ILE A 610 -28.83 -0.46 -0.81
CA ILE A 610 -27.41 -0.86 -0.62
C ILE A 610 -27.04 -2.04 -1.53
N GLY A 611 -27.88 -3.07 -1.59
CA GLY A 611 -27.64 -4.25 -2.44
C GLY A 611 -27.67 -3.91 -3.93
N ARG A 612 -28.64 -3.08 -4.33
CA ARG A 612 -28.76 -2.57 -5.70
C ARG A 612 -27.54 -1.73 -6.11
N ALA A 613 -27.09 -0.82 -5.25
CA ALA A 613 -25.94 0.04 -5.53
C ALA A 613 -24.60 -0.71 -5.44
N GLY A 614 -24.58 -1.94 -4.90
CA GLY A 614 -23.37 -2.73 -4.74
C GLY A 614 -22.39 -2.14 -3.74
N CYS A 615 -22.86 -1.37 -2.76
CA CYS A 615 -21.98 -0.72 -1.78
C CYS A 615 -21.11 -1.73 -1.01
N ALA A 616 -21.61 -2.97 -0.86
CA ALA A 616 -20.88 -4.08 -0.26
C ALA A 616 -19.60 -4.46 -1.03
N GLY A 617 -19.52 -4.18 -2.34
CA GLY A 617 -18.29 -4.40 -3.13
C GLY A 617 -17.10 -3.58 -2.60
N CYS A 618 -17.35 -2.38 -2.10
CA CYS A 618 -16.32 -1.48 -1.60
C CYS A 618 -16.28 -1.36 -0.06
N HIS A 619 -17.35 -1.70 0.65
CA HIS A 619 -17.46 -1.50 2.10
C HIS A 619 -17.81 -2.79 2.83
N ASP A 620 -17.25 -3.01 4.03
CA ASP A 620 -17.73 -4.04 4.94
C ASP A 620 -19.02 -3.54 5.64
N ILE A 621 -20.18 -4.09 5.25
CA ILE A 621 -21.50 -3.68 5.74
C ILE A 621 -22.19 -4.86 6.45
N PRO A 622 -22.62 -4.71 7.71
CA PRO A 622 -23.40 -5.72 8.41
C PRO A 622 -24.68 -6.12 7.67
N GLY A 623 -24.88 -7.42 7.43
CA GLY A 623 -26.00 -7.98 6.69
C GLY A 623 -25.74 -8.16 5.18
N PHE A 624 -24.55 -7.81 4.68
CA PHE A 624 -24.14 -7.92 3.27
C PHE A 624 -22.91 -8.81 3.09
N GLU A 625 -22.53 -9.61 4.09
CA GLU A 625 -21.30 -10.40 4.08
C GLU A 625 -21.26 -11.44 2.95
N GLY A 626 -22.40 -12.01 2.57
CA GLY A 626 -22.51 -13.02 1.50
C GLY A 626 -22.91 -12.48 0.12
N GLU A 627 -22.89 -11.16 -0.07
CA GLU A 627 -23.33 -10.55 -1.32
C GLU A 627 -22.32 -10.76 -2.46
N LYS A 628 -22.87 -10.93 -3.67
CA LYS A 628 -22.05 -11.13 -4.88
C LYS A 628 -21.71 -9.78 -5.52
N PRO A 629 -20.60 -9.67 -6.27
CA PRO A 629 -20.33 -8.50 -7.08
C PRO A 629 -21.49 -8.21 -8.03
N ILE A 630 -21.82 -6.93 -8.18
CA ILE A 630 -22.95 -6.47 -8.99
C ILE A 630 -22.60 -6.21 -10.46
N GLY A 631 -21.32 -6.06 -10.76
CA GLY A 631 -20.79 -5.72 -12.07
C GLY A 631 -20.60 -6.95 -12.96
N THR A 632 -20.56 -6.71 -14.26
CA THR A 632 -20.24 -7.77 -15.24
C THR A 632 -18.80 -8.25 -15.10
N THR A 633 -18.53 -9.52 -15.43
CA THR A 633 -17.17 -10.04 -15.48
C THR A 633 -16.35 -9.33 -16.58
N MET A 634 -15.12 -8.95 -16.24
CA MET A 634 -14.16 -8.26 -17.12
C MET A 634 -13.03 -9.17 -17.60
N ALA A 635 -13.02 -10.43 -17.16
CA ALA A 635 -12.04 -11.46 -17.47
C ALA A 635 -11.62 -11.58 -18.95
N ASP A 636 -12.53 -11.34 -19.89
CA ASP A 636 -12.30 -11.47 -21.34
C ASP A 636 -12.66 -10.20 -22.13
N TRP A 637 -12.63 -9.04 -21.47
CA TRP A 637 -13.11 -7.81 -22.08
C TRP A 637 -12.31 -7.41 -23.33
N GLY A 638 -11.00 -7.61 -23.29
CA GLY A 638 -10.07 -7.32 -24.37
C GLY A 638 -10.32 -8.11 -25.66
N ARG A 639 -11.15 -9.17 -25.63
CA ARG A 639 -11.59 -9.95 -26.79
C ARG A 639 -13.11 -10.03 -26.99
N LYS A 640 -13.89 -9.34 -26.15
CA LYS A 640 -15.36 -9.31 -26.28
C LYS A 640 -15.79 -8.79 -27.65
N GLU A 641 -16.64 -9.55 -28.33
CA GLU A 641 -17.24 -9.12 -29.61
C GLU A 641 -18.07 -7.85 -29.42
N THR A 642 -17.92 -6.89 -30.34
CA THR A 642 -18.64 -5.60 -30.31
C THR A 642 -20.15 -5.78 -30.42
N SER A 643 -20.62 -6.82 -31.09
CA SER A 643 -22.05 -7.21 -31.16
C SER A 643 -22.66 -7.58 -29.81
N LYS A 644 -21.84 -7.92 -28.81
CA LYS A 644 -22.27 -8.24 -27.44
C LYS A 644 -22.25 -7.00 -26.53
N LEU A 645 -22.04 -5.81 -27.09
CA LEU A 645 -22.10 -4.52 -26.40
C LEU A 645 -23.40 -3.82 -26.76
N ALA A 646 -24.10 -3.34 -25.74
CA ALA A 646 -25.35 -2.61 -25.90
C ALA A 646 -25.07 -1.11 -25.99
N PHE A 647 -24.98 -0.56 -27.21
CA PHE A 647 -24.80 0.87 -27.44
C PHE A 647 -26.08 1.68 -27.17
N GLU A 648 -27.25 1.05 -27.24
CA GLU A 648 -28.55 1.69 -26.95
C GLU A 648 -28.74 3.01 -27.72
N HIS A 649 -29.17 4.10 -27.08
CA HIS A 649 -29.35 5.41 -27.71
C HIS A 649 -28.18 6.37 -27.45
N ILE A 650 -26.98 5.83 -27.17
CA ILE A 650 -25.86 6.64 -26.71
C ILE A 650 -25.37 7.65 -27.74
N THR A 651 -25.38 7.29 -29.02
CA THR A 651 -24.99 8.17 -30.12
C THR A 651 -25.88 9.41 -30.20
N HIS A 652 -27.20 9.26 -29.96
CA HIS A 652 -28.12 10.39 -29.87
C HIS A 652 -27.87 11.29 -28.67
N TYR A 653 -27.56 10.70 -27.51
CA TYR A 653 -27.22 11.45 -26.31
C TYR A 653 -25.97 12.32 -26.54
N VAL A 654 -24.93 11.72 -27.12
CA VAL A 654 -23.67 12.42 -27.47
C VAL A 654 -23.91 13.49 -28.54
N ALA A 655 -24.68 13.19 -29.59
CA ALA A 655 -25.01 14.17 -30.63
C ALA A 655 -25.75 15.39 -30.06
N GLY A 656 -26.71 15.19 -29.14
CA GLY A 656 -27.39 16.30 -28.46
C GLY A 656 -26.47 17.16 -27.60
N LYS A 657 -25.41 16.57 -27.03
CA LYS A 657 -24.43 17.27 -26.19
C LYS A 657 -23.48 18.15 -27.00
N TYR A 658 -23.05 17.69 -28.17
CA TYR A 658 -22.07 18.41 -29.02
C TYR A 658 -22.72 19.22 -30.16
N GLY A 659 -23.95 18.90 -30.57
CA GLY A 659 -24.64 19.47 -31.74
C GLY A 659 -25.48 20.73 -31.48
N GLY A 660 -25.27 21.42 -30.36
CA GLY A 660 -26.01 22.63 -30.00
C GLY A 660 -25.70 23.83 -30.91
N GLY A 661 -26.27 23.85 -32.12
CA GLY A 661 -26.00 24.88 -33.13
C GLY A 661 -27.15 25.24 -34.08
N HIS A 662 -28.28 24.51 -34.08
CA HIS A 662 -29.47 24.93 -34.83
C HIS A 662 -30.73 24.78 -33.99
N GLY A 663 -31.35 25.93 -33.70
CA GLY A 663 -32.58 26.03 -32.93
C GLY A 663 -33.72 25.25 -33.58
N ASP A 664 -34.43 24.52 -32.73
CA ASP A 664 -35.76 24.00 -32.96
C ASP A 664 -36.71 25.18 -33.27
N HIS A 665 -36.87 25.48 -34.56
CA HIS A 665 -38.02 26.25 -35.01
C HIS A 665 -39.20 25.29 -35.08
N GLY A 666 -40.02 25.36 -34.03
CA GLY A 666 -41.34 24.75 -34.01
C GLY A 666 -42.12 25.10 -35.27
N HIS A 667 -42.41 24.09 -36.07
CA HIS A 667 -43.42 24.18 -37.11
C HIS A 667 -44.78 23.90 -36.48
N ASP A 668 -45.42 24.98 -36.02
CA ASP A 668 -46.87 25.05 -35.90
C ASP A 668 -47.49 24.73 -37.26
N HIS A 669 -48.16 23.59 -37.39
CA HIS A 669 -49.09 23.33 -38.48
C HIS A 669 -50.52 23.26 -37.95
N HIS A 670 -51.23 24.37 -38.18
CA HIS A 670 -52.66 24.50 -38.07
C HIS A 670 -53.40 23.48 -38.96
N ASP A 671 -54.44 22.90 -38.37
CA ASP A 671 -55.56 22.21 -39.00
C ASP A 671 -56.03 22.87 -40.32
N GLN A 672 -56.24 22.04 -41.35
CA GLN A 672 -57.41 22.17 -42.22
C GLN A 672 -57.77 20.86 -42.94
N GLN A 673 -59.07 20.59 -42.91
CA GLN A 673 -59.80 19.42 -43.39
C GLN A 673 -59.74 19.24 -44.91
N GLY A 674 -59.83 17.99 -45.38
CA GLY A 674 -60.08 17.66 -46.79
C GLY A 674 -60.17 16.15 -47.04
N GLU A 675 -61.29 15.73 -47.60
CA GLU A 675 -61.81 14.35 -47.72
C GLU A 675 -61.09 13.41 -48.72
N ALA A 676 -61.20 12.11 -48.41
CA ALA A 676 -61.50 10.95 -49.27
C ALA A 676 -60.59 10.55 -50.47
N GLY A 677 -60.24 9.26 -50.53
CA GLY A 677 -59.87 8.59 -51.79
C GLY A 677 -59.00 7.32 -51.68
N GLU A 678 -59.64 6.19 -51.40
CA GLU A 678 -59.44 4.82 -51.96
C GLU A 678 -58.06 4.29 -52.48
N THR A 679 -57.78 3.06 -52.00
CA THR A 679 -57.15 1.89 -52.67
C THR A 679 -55.63 1.69 -52.71
N ALA A 680 -55.19 0.74 -51.88
CA ALA A 680 -54.52 -0.55 -52.18
C ALA A 680 -53.31 -0.64 -53.14
N ASP A 681 -52.26 -1.24 -52.57
CA ASP A 681 -51.31 -2.20 -53.14
C ASP A 681 -50.41 -1.80 -54.33
N HIS A 682 -49.09 -1.69 -54.07
CA HIS A 682 -48.13 -2.75 -54.41
C HIS A 682 -46.69 -2.37 -54.01
N HIS A 683 -46.06 -3.27 -53.25
CA HIS A 683 -44.62 -3.63 -53.21
C HIS A 683 -43.54 -2.54 -53.03
N ALA A 684 -42.99 -2.53 -51.80
CA ALA A 684 -41.59 -2.80 -51.48
C ALA A 684 -40.54 -2.43 -52.54
N GLU A 685 -39.84 -1.32 -52.33
CA GLU A 685 -38.38 -1.18 -52.25
C GLU A 685 -38.05 0.31 -52.11
N ALA A 686 -37.01 0.61 -51.32
CA ALA A 686 -36.47 1.95 -51.05
C ALA A 686 -37.33 2.88 -50.16
N ALA A 687 -37.21 2.71 -48.84
CA ALA A 687 -37.26 3.83 -47.91
C ALA A 687 -35.90 3.88 -47.21
N GLY A 688 -35.03 4.75 -47.71
CA GLY A 688 -33.89 5.22 -46.95
C GLY A 688 -34.42 5.99 -45.76
N GLU A 689 -34.27 5.43 -44.56
CA GLU A 689 -34.39 6.19 -43.33
C GLU A 689 -33.16 7.09 -43.24
N HIS A 690 -33.38 8.38 -43.46
CA HIS A 690 -32.40 9.42 -43.19
C HIS A 690 -32.03 9.37 -41.69
N ASP A 691 -30.81 8.88 -41.42
CA ASP A 691 -30.17 8.88 -40.10
C ASP A 691 -29.99 10.34 -39.61
N PRO A 692 -30.31 10.69 -38.34
CA PRO A 692 -30.31 12.07 -37.88
C PRO A 692 -28.88 12.59 -37.78
N HIS A 693 -28.58 13.67 -38.51
CA HIS A 693 -27.37 14.51 -38.42
C HIS A 693 -26.20 13.89 -37.64
N GLU A 694 -25.45 13.03 -38.31
CA GLU A 694 -24.25 12.40 -37.77
C GLU A 694 -23.27 13.52 -37.36
N LEU A 695 -23.03 13.66 -36.06
CA LEU A 695 -22.07 14.62 -35.53
C LEU A 695 -20.70 14.34 -36.16
N ASP A 696 -20.14 15.30 -36.92
CA ASP A 696 -18.82 15.11 -37.53
C ASP A 696 -17.74 15.11 -36.42
N PRO A 697 -17.04 14.00 -36.17
CA PRO A 697 -16.00 13.95 -35.13
C PRO A 697 -14.83 14.90 -35.38
N LEU A 698 -14.67 15.43 -36.60
CA LEU A 698 -13.71 16.49 -36.93
C LEU A 698 -14.09 17.85 -36.36
N GLU A 699 -15.36 18.08 -36.06
CA GLU A 699 -15.85 19.34 -35.47
C GLU A 699 -15.69 19.38 -33.93
N ILE A 700 -15.39 18.24 -33.30
CA ILE A 700 -15.08 18.16 -31.88
C ILE A 700 -13.69 18.79 -31.63
N LYS A 701 -13.66 19.86 -30.82
CA LYS A 701 -12.45 20.63 -30.51
C LYS A 701 -11.33 19.81 -29.89
N ASP A 702 -11.68 18.85 -29.03
CA ASP A 702 -10.72 17.95 -28.39
C ASP A 702 -10.50 16.72 -29.28
N PRO A 703 -9.29 16.52 -29.85
CA PRO A 703 -9.03 15.40 -30.76
C PRO A 703 -9.16 14.02 -30.11
N THR A 704 -8.99 13.93 -28.79
CA THR A 704 -9.15 12.69 -28.03
C THR A 704 -10.63 12.37 -27.85
N GLU A 705 -11.45 13.35 -27.49
CA GLU A 705 -12.91 13.17 -27.48
C GLU A 705 -13.43 12.83 -28.88
N GLY A 706 -12.93 13.51 -29.92
CA GLY A 706 -13.26 13.22 -31.32
C GLY A 706 -12.96 11.78 -31.71
N PHE A 707 -11.82 11.23 -31.27
CA PHE A 707 -11.49 9.82 -31.49
C PHE A 707 -12.51 8.88 -30.84
N PHE A 708 -12.89 9.12 -29.57
CA PHE A 708 -13.80 8.23 -28.86
C PHE A 708 -15.25 8.34 -29.36
N VAL A 709 -15.69 9.55 -29.74
CA VAL A 709 -17.00 9.74 -30.38
C VAL A 709 -17.05 9.05 -31.73
N ALA A 710 -16.02 9.18 -32.56
CA ALA A 710 -15.91 8.42 -33.81
C ALA A 710 -15.96 6.91 -33.54
N SER A 711 -15.18 6.43 -32.57
CA SER A 711 -15.16 5.01 -32.18
C SER A 711 -16.53 4.52 -31.70
N LEU A 712 -17.30 5.37 -31.01
CA LEU A 712 -18.64 5.09 -30.53
C LEU A 712 -19.65 4.99 -31.68
N GLN A 713 -19.61 5.92 -32.65
CA GLN A 713 -20.42 5.87 -33.87
C GLN A 713 -20.16 4.61 -34.69
N HIS A 714 -18.92 4.12 -34.70
CA HIS A 714 -18.54 2.87 -35.39
C HIS A 714 -18.74 1.61 -34.53
N HIS A 715 -19.43 1.71 -33.39
CA HIS A 715 -19.70 0.59 -32.47
C HIS A 715 -18.44 -0.16 -31.99
N GLN A 716 -17.35 0.56 -31.74
CA GLN A 716 -16.08 -0.01 -31.27
C GLN A 716 -16.02 -0.06 -29.73
N ARG A 717 -15.17 -0.98 -29.21
CA ARG A 717 -15.01 -1.24 -27.76
C ARG A 717 -14.49 -0.03 -27.00
N GLU A 718 -13.58 0.70 -27.64
CA GLU A 718 -12.89 1.87 -27.12
C GLU A 718 -13.88 2.99 -26.84
N GLY A 719 -14.77 3.30 -27.81
CA GLY A 719 -15.83 4.29 -27.63
C GLY A 719 -16.82 3.89 -26.54
N PHE A 720 -17.21 2.61 -26.50
CA PHE A 720 -18.10 2.09 -25.45
C PHE A 720 -17.51 2.26 -24.05
N LEU A 721 -16.26 1.80 -23.86
CA LEU A 721 -15.55 1.89 -22.58
C LEU A 721 -15.36 3.33 -22.13
N TRP A 722 -14.90 4.19 -23.05
CA TRP A 722 -14.71 5.61 -22.76
C TRP A 722 -16.01 6.22 -22.24
N GLN A 723 -17.13 6.01 -22.95
CA GLN A 723 -18.40 6.60 -22.54
C GLN A 723 -18.95 5.99 -21.24
N LYS A 724 -18.71 4.69 -20.98
CA LYS A 724 -19.08 4.06 -19.69
C LYS A 724 -18.30 4.62 -18.51
N LEU A 725 -17.01 4.90 -18.68
CA LEU A 725 -16.17 5.49 -17.63
C LEU A 725 -16.39 7.00 -17.50
N ASN A 726 -16.71 7.65 -18.62
CA ASN A 726 -16.95 9.08 -18.70
C ASN A 726 -18.30 9.47 -18.09
N GLU A 727 -19.39 8.89 -18.59
CA GLU A 727 -20.75 9.23 -18.19
C GLU A 727 -21.61 7.97 -18.15
N PRO A 728 -21.48 7.12 -17.12
CA PRO A 728 -22.08 5.79 -17.11
C PRO A 728 -23.59 5.81 -17.36
N ARG A 729 -24.31 6.78 -16.79
CA ARG A 729 -25.78 6.92 -16.88
C ARG A 729 -26.30 7.37 -18.25
N SER A 730 -25.43 7.81 -19.15
CA SER A 730 -25.82 8.18 -20.52
C SER A 730 -26.47 7.03 -21.31
N TYR A 731 -26.20 5.77 -20.94
CA TYR A 731 -26.82 4.60 -21.55
C TYR A 731 -28.29 4.37 -21.15
N ASP A 732 -28.75 5.03 -20.09
CA ASP A 732 -30.17 5.02 -19.69
C ASP A 732 -31.01 6.01 -20.53
N TYR A 733 -30.36 6.82 -21.39
CA TYR A 733 -31.02 7.84 -22.22
C TYR A 733 -32.16 7.24 -23.05
N LYS A 734 -33.37 7.80 -22.89
CA LYS A 734 -34.64 7.34 -23.49
C LYS A 734 -35.08 5.90 -23.16
N LYS A 735 -34.30 5.12 -22.42
CA LYS A 735 -34.62 3.74 -22.02
C LYS A 735 -35.46 3.64 -20.76
N VAL A 736 -35.37 4.66 -19.90
CA VAL A 736 -36.07 4.71 -18.60
C VAL A 736 -37.25 5.69 -18.59
N ASP A 737 -37.74 6.03 -19.79
CA ASP A 737 -38.93 6.86 -19.99
C ASP A 737 -40.20 6.09 -19.54
N PRO A 738 -40.98 6.59 -18.57
CA PRO A 738 -42.21 5.97 -18.09
C PRO A 738 -43.20 5.58 -19.20
N ALA A 739 -43.22 6.32 -20.33
CA ALA A 739 -44.07 6.02 -21.49
C ALA A 739 -43.76 4.65 -22.12
N ASN A 740 -42.52 4.14 -21.95
CA ASN A 740 -42.07 2.85 -22.47
C ASN A 740 -42.21 1.69 -21.48
N LYS A 741 -42.88 1.90 -20.33
CA LYS A 741 -43.05 0.95 -19.19
C LYS A 741 -41.79 0.47 -18.41
N PRO A 742 -40.62 1.14 -18.39
CA PRO A 742 -39.52 0.84 -17.49
C PRO A 742 -39.86 1.29 -16.05
N GLN A 743 -39.45 0.51 -15.05
CA GLN A 743 -39.58 0.90 -13.65
C GLN A 743 -38.43 1.83 -13.27
N TYR A 744 -38.63 2.69 -12.26
CA TYR A 744 -37.57 3.54 -11.69
C TYR A 744 -36.27 2.75 -11.41
N HIS A 745 -36.42 1.48 -11.02
CA HIS A 745 -35.32 0.60 -10.67
C HIS A 745 -34.58 -0.06 -11.86
N ASP A 746 -34.96 0.17 -13.11
CA ASP A 746 -34.29 -0.44 -14.27
C ASP A 746 -33.03 0.33 -14.73
N ARG A 747 -32.78 1.53 -14.17
CA ARG A 747 -31.60 2.36 -14.46
C ARG A 747 -30.26 1.64 -14.19
N LEU A 748 -29.26 1.88 -15.04
CA LEU A 748 -27.87 1.42 -14.87
C LEU A 748 -27.34 1.77 -13.48
N ARG A 749 -26.53 0.91 -12.87
CA ARG A 749 -26.13 1.07 -11.46
C ARG A 749 -24.70 1.58 -11.27
N MET A 750 -23.95 1.73 -12.35
CA MET A 750 -22.56 2.19 -12.31
C MET A 750 -22.51 3.65 -11.84
N PRO A 751 -21.76 3.97 -10.77
CA PRO A 751 -21.65 5.33 -10.27
C PRO A 751 -20.63 6.14 -11.09
N LEU A 752 -20.66 7.45 -10.94
CA LEU A 752 -19.66 8.34 -11.53
C LEU A 752 -18.42 8.40 -10.64
N PHE A 753 -17.30 7.92 -11.15
CA PHE A 753 -16.02 7.97 -10.44
C PHE A 753 -15.32 9.32 -10.64
N PRO A 754 -14.65 9.85 -9.60
CA PRO A 754 -14.01 11.17 -9.62
C PRO A 754 -12.58 11.08 -10.17
N TRP A 755 -12.45 10.72 -11.45
CA TRP A 755 -11.16 10.69 -12.16
C TRP A 755 -10.52 12.09 -12.18
N GLY A 756 -9.20 12.20 -12.00
CA GLY A 756 -8.51 13.49 -12.03
C GLY A 756 -8.77 14.45 -10.86
N ALA A 757 -9.60 14.09 -9.87
CA ALA A 757 -9.98 14.98 -8.76
C ALA A 757 -8.78 15.47 -7.90
N GLU A 758 -7.71 14.67 -7.82
CA GLU A 758 -6.47 15.08 -7.12
C GLU A 758 -5.75 16.22 -7.85
N ALA A 759 -5.69 16.18 -9.19
CA ALA A 759 -5.08 17.24 -9.98
C ALA A 759 -5.89 18.54 -9.92
N ALA A 760 -7.22 18.43 -9.94
CA ALA A 760 -8.13 19.56 -9.75
C ALA A 760 -7.92 20.22 -8.39
N TYR A 761 -7.83 19.40 -7.33
CA TYR A 761 -7.58 19.89 -5.98
C TYR A 761 -6.22 20.57 -5.84
N ALA A 762 -5.15 19.97 -6.40
CA ALA A 762 -3.82 20.57 -6.39
C ALA A 762 -3.79 21.92 -7.13
N ALA A 763 -4.44 22.02 -8.29
CA ALA A 763 -4.57 23.28 -9.01
C ALA A 763 -5.34 24.34 -8.19
N ALA A 764 -6.41 23.93 -7.50
CA ALA A 764 -7.20 24.82 -6.65
C ALA A 764 -6.45 25.34 -5.41
N GLN A 765 -5.39 24.65 -4.98
CA GLN A 765 -4.55 25.09 -3.86
C GLN A 765 -3.50 26.14 -4.27
N GLN A 766 -3.27 26.37 -5.57
CA GLN A 766 -2.30 27.37 -6.02
C GLN A 766 -2.87 28.78 -5.84
N GLU A 767 -2.07 29.69 -5.27
CA GLU A 767 -2.48 31.09 -5.08
C GLU A 767 -2.81 31.75 -6.42
N GLY A 768 -4.03 32.30 -6.53
CA GLY A 768 -4.49 32.99 -7.74
C GLY A 768 -5.03 32.09 -8.86
N ALA A 769 -5.21 30.78 -8.62
CA ALA A 769 -5.81 29.87 -9.60
C ALA A 769 -7.27 30.26 -9.90
N ASP A 770 -7.58 30.47 -11.18
CA ASP A 770 -8.93 30.73 -11.65
C ASP A 770 -9.71 29.41 -11.93
N PRO A 771 -11.05 29.43 -11.94
CA PRO A 771 -11.87 28.25 -12.20
C PRO A 771 -11.60 27.53 -13.53
N ASP A 772 -11.22 28.26 -14.59
CA ASP A 772 -10.96 27.67 -15.91
C ASP A 772 -9.65 26.86 -15.89
N THR A 773 -8.63 27.37 -15.18
CA THR A 773 -7.36 26.65 -14.95
C THR A 773 -7.59 25.35 -14.18
N ILE A 774 -8.41 25.39 -13.11
CA ILE A 774 -8.76 24.20 -12.31
C ILE A 774 -9.50 23.18 -13.18
N HIS A 775 -10.49 23.64 -13.96
CA HIS A 775 -11.28 22.77 -14.84
C HIS A 775 -10.44 22.14 -15.95
N ALA A 776 -9.49 22.88 -16.53
CA ALA A 776 -8.58 22.36 -17.54
C ALA A 776 -7.67 21.26 -16.98
N ALA A 777 -7.12 21.47 -15.78
CA ALA A 777 -6.28 20.48 -15.08
C ALA A 777 -7.08 19.22 -14.74
N GLU A 778 -8.31 19.37 -14.24
CA GLU A 778 -9.23 18.26 -13.97
C GLU A 778 -9.50 17.46 -15.24
N LYS A 779 -9.91 18.15 -16.32
CA LYS A 779 -10.27 17.53 -17.60
C LYS A 779 -9.10 16.73 -18.19
N GLU A 780 -7.90 17.30 -18.19
CA GLU A 780 -6.71 16.62 -18.71
C GLU A 780 -6.36 15.37 -17.89
N ALA A 781 -6.31 15.49 -16.56
CA ALA A 781 -6.01 14.36 -15.67
C ALA A 781 -7.06 13.26 -15.81
N ARG A 782 -8.33 13.63 -15.89
CA ARG A 782 -9.45 12.73 -16.10
C ARG A 782 -9.36 11.95 -17.42
N HIS A 783 -8.98 12.60 -18.51
CA HIS A 783 -8.76 11.91 -19.79
C HIS A 783 -7.60 10.92 -19.71
N ARG A 784 -6.49 11.29 -19.05
CA ARG A 784 -5.35 10.38 -18.83
C ARG A 784 -5.74 9.16 -18.00
N ASP A 785 -6.47 9.37 -16.90
CA ASP A 785 -6.89 8.28 -16.01
C ASP A 785 -7.87 7.32 -16.69
N ILE A 786 -8.88 7.83 -17.42
CA ILE A 786 -9.80 7.00 -18.20
C ILE A 786 -9.04 6.18 -19.23
N GLN A 787 -8.12 6.80 -20.00
CA GLN A 787 -7.34 6.10 -21.01
C GLN A 787 -6.46 5.00 -20.38
N ALA A 788 -5.87 5.24 -19.21
CA ALA A 788 -5.06 4.25 -18.51
C ALA A 788 -5.91 3.05 -18.03
N ILE A 789 -7.06 3.30 -17.41
CA ILE A 789 -8.01 2.25 -17.02
C ILE A 789 -8.45 1.45 -18.24
N MET A 790 -8.78 2.13 -19.35
CA MET A 790 -9.11 1.46 -20.61
C MET A 790 -7.97 0.59 -21.12
N THR A 791 -6.72 1.07 -21.06
CA THR A 791 -5.53 0.32 -21.46
C THR A 791 -5.42 -0.99 -20.67
N PHE A 792 -5.65 -0.93 -19.36
CA PHE A 792 -5.69 -2.13 -18.52
C PHE A 792 -6.85 -3.06 -18.90
N VAL A 793 -8.07 -2.55 -18.98
CA VAL A 793 -9.28 -3.34 -19.27
C VAL A 793 -9.23 -3.99 -20.66
N LEU A 794 -8.69 -3.29 -21.67
CA LEU A 794 -8.49 -3.84 -23.01
C LEU A 794 -7.42 -4.95 -23.04
N GLY A 795 -6.55 -5.03 -22.05
CA GLY A 795 -5.56 -6.08 -21.90
C GLY A 795 -6.10 -7.37 -21.28
N LEU A 796 -7.27 -7.32 -20.62
CA LEU A 796 -7.88 -8.48 -19.96
C LEU A 796 -8.44 -9.46 -21.00
N VAL A 797 -7.73 -10.57 -21.22
CA VAL A 797 -8.13 -11.64 -22.16
C VAL A 797 -8.12 -13.00 -21.46
N ALA A 798 -9.15 -13.80 -21.66
CA ALA A 798 -9.30 -15.09 -20.95
C ALA A 798 -8.45 -16.22 -21.56
N GLU A 799 -8.00 -16.06 -22.81
CA GLU A 799 -7.12 -17.00 -23.51
C GLU A 799 -5.68 -16.49 -23.51
N PRO A 800 -4.85 -16.92 -22.54
CA PRO A 800 -3.45 -16.55 -22.53
C PRO A 800 -2.73 -17.18 -23.74
N PRO A 801 -1.60 -16.58 -24.18
CA PRO A 801 -0.74 -17.21 -25.16
C PRO A 801 -0.17 -18.52 -24.61
N ALA A 802 0.40 -19.34 -25.48
CA ALA A 802 0.99 -20.60 -25.07
C ALA A 802 2.04 -20.39 -23.94
N PRO A 803 2.16 -21.31 -22.96
CA PRO A 803 2.92 -21.07 -21.73
C PRO A 803 4.37 -20.60 -21.93
N GLN A 804 5.03 -20.97 -23.03
CA GLN A 804 6.38 -20.51 -23.35
C GLN A 804 6.50 -18.99 -23.61
N TYR A 805 5.38 -18.30 -23.86
CA TYR A 805 5.31 -16.85 -24.04
C TYR A 805 4.87 -16.12 -22.79
N ILE A 806 4.29 -16.84 -21.81
CA ILE A 806 3.95 -16.27 -20.51
C ILE A 806 5.26 -16.06 -19.75
N TYR A 807 5.42 -14.87 -19.17
CA TYR A 807 6.61 -14.57 -18.41
C TYR A 807 6.63 -15.39 -17.11
N ASP A 808 7.57 -16.34 -17.01
CA ASP A 808 7.84 -17.10 -15.79
C ASP A 808 9.17 -16.62 -15.17
N PRO A 809 9.13 -15.80 -14.10
CA PRO A 809 10.34 -15.33 -13.46
C PRO A 809 11.05 -16.48 -12.72
N ASN A 810 12.38 -16.48 -12.76
CA ASN A 810 13.17 -17.31 -11.85
C ASN A 810 12.85 -16.97 -10.38
N PRO A 811 13.15 -17.86 -9.41
CA PRO A 811 12.76 -17.67 -8.01
C PRO A 811 13.21 -16.32 -7.41
N ARG A 812 14.41 -15.85 -7.77
CA ARG A 812 14.92 -14.52 -7.35
C ARG A 812 14.03 -13.39 -7.85
N ARG A 813 13.73 -13.35 -9.15
CA ARG A 813 12.90 -12.29 -9.72
C ARG A 813 11.47 -12.37 -9.20
N ARG A 814 10.94 -13.57 -8.96
CA ARG A 814 9.63 -13.76 -8.32
C ARG A 814 9.57 -13.15 -6.93
N ALA A 815 10.55 -13.45 -6.07
CA ALA A 815 10.66 -12.86 -4.73
C ALA A 815 10.75 -11.32 -4.76
N ILE A 816 11.48 -10.77 -5.75
CA ILE A 816 11.56 -9.31 -5.94
C ILE A 816 10.19 -8.72 -6.31
N VAL A 817 9.52 -9.31 -7.29
CA VAL A 817 8.21 -8.84 -7.78
C VAL A 817 7.16 -8.92 -6.67
N GLU A 818 7.06 -10.06 -5.98
CA GLU A 818 6.09 -10.25 -4.89
C GLU A 818 6.36 -9.33 -3.69
N GLY A 819 7.61 -9.06 -3.34
CA GLY A 819 7.91 -8.15 -2.24
C GLY A 819 7.74 -6.66 -2.58
N GLU A 820 7.94 -6.26 -3.84
CA GLU A 820 7.61 -4.89 -4.29
C GLU A 820 6.12 -4.56 -4.10
N ALA A 821 5.22 -5.52 -4.40
CA ALA A 821 3.80 -5.37 -4.12
C ALA A 821 3.53 -5.12 -2.63
N VAL A 822 4.25 -5.80 -1.73
CA VAL A 822 4.10 -5.63 -0.28
C VAL A 822 4.72 -4.30 0.19
N LEU A 823 5.87 -3.88 -0.36
CA LEU A 823 6.49 -2.58 -0.07
C LEU A 823 5.54 -1.42 -0.39
N ALA A 824 4.88 -1.48 -1.56
CA ALA A 824 3.89 -0.50 -1.98
C ALA A 824 2.65 -0.50 -1.09
N LYS A 825 2.11 -1.70 -0.76
CA LYS A 825 0.95 -1.87 0.12
C LYS A 825 1.08 -1.18 1.48
N PHE A 826 2.27 -1.22 2.08
CA PHE A 826 2.54 -0.64 3.41
C PHE A 826 3.36 0.65 3.37
N ASN A 827 3.57 1.23 2.18
CA ASN A 827 4.32 2.46 1.97
C ASN A 827 5.70 2.47 2.66
N CYS A 828 6.43 1.35 2.58
CA CYS A 828 7.73 1.24 3.26
C CYS A 828 8.72 2.30 2.78
N ALA A 829 8.65 2.69 1.50
CA ALA A 829 9.46 3.74 0.90
C ALA A 829 9.16 5.14 1.46
N GLY A 830 7.97 5.39 2.02
CA GLY A 830 7.65 6.68 2.66
C GLY A 830 8.54 6.97 3.86
N CYS A 831 8.88 5.94 4.64
CA CYS A 831 9.79 6.05 5.78
C CYS A 831 11.24 5.71 5.43
N HIS A 832 11.46 4.65 4.67
CA HIS A 832 12.77 4.06 4.44
C HIS A 832 13.31 4.38 3.06
N MET A 833 14.59 4.70 3.00
CA MET A 833 15.32 4.73 1.74
C MET A 833 15.61 3.30 1.27
N LEU A 834 15.14 2.96 0.07
CA LEU A 834 15.29 1.63 -0.55
C LEU A 834 16.42 1.60 -1.58
N GLU A 835 16.74 2.74 -2.19
CA GLU A 835 17.87 2.90 -3.13
C GLU A 835 18.58 4.24 -2.85
N LEU A 836 19.90 4.27 -3.06
CA LEU A 836 20.74 5.46 -2.86
C LEU A 836 20.69 6.40 -4.06
N ASP A 837 21.05 7.66 -3.82
CA ASP A 837 21.32 8.63 -4.87
C ASP A 837 22.49 8.16 -5.76
N ARG A 838 22.35 8.39 -7.06
CA ARG A 838 23.39 8.11 -8.06
C ARG A 838 23.73 9.37 -8.84
N TRP A 839 25.01 9.69 -8.91
CA TRP A 839 25.53 10.89 -9.54
C TRP A 839 26.47 10.51 -10.67
N ASN A 840 26.01 10.68 -11.91
CA ASN A 840 26.86 10.50 -13.07
C ASN A 840 27.64 11.78 -13.31
N VAL A 841 28.95 11.73 -13.12
CA VAL A 841 29.84 12.87 -13.24
C VAL A 841 30.77 12.76 -14.44
N ALA A 842 31.04 13.89 -15.10
CA ALA A 842 32.00 14.01 -16.19
C ALA A 842 33.04 15.10 -15.89
N PHE A 843 34.29 14.68 -15.73
CA PHE A 843 35.40 15.49 -15.22
C PHE A 843 36.68 15.27 -16.04
N ARG A 844 37.65 16.18 -15.97
CA ARG A 844 38.96 16.06 -16.62
C ARG A 844 39.90 15.16 -15.80
N PRO A 845 40.86 14.47 -16.43
CA PRO A 845 41.90 13.75 -15.69
C PRO A 845 42.60 14.66 -14.68
N GLY A 846 42.68 14.23 -13.41
CA GLY A 846 43.26 15.00 -12.32
C GLY A 846 42.40 16.13 -11.74
N GLU A 847 41.15 16.30 -12.19
CA GLU A 847 40.22 17.32 -11.65
C GLU A 847 39.55 16.87 -10.33
N ILE A 848 39.50 15.56 -10.09
CA ILE A 848 39.05 14.96 -8.83
C ILE A 848 40.22 14.14 -8.28
N ASP A 849 40.76 14.56 -7.14
CA ASP A 849 41.82 13.83 -6.44
C ASP A 849 41.25 12.56 -5.81
N ALA A 850 41.74 11.40 -6.27
CA ALA A 850 41.45 10.13 -5.62
C ALA A 850 42.44 9.94 -4.44
N PRO A 851 41.97 9.85 -3.19
CA PRO A 851 42.85 9.64 -2.04
C PRO A 851 43.53 8.27 -2.12
N ALA A 852 44.70 8.14 -1.48
CA ALA A 852 45.32 6.84 -1.27
C ALA A 852 44.38 5.97 -0.42
N GLY A 853 43.72 5.00 -1.07
CA GLY A 853 42.62 4.23 -0.48
C GLY A 853 42.96 3.68 0.90
N SER A 854 41.99 3.80 1.82
CA SER A 854 42.14 3.32 3.19
C SER A 854 42.57 1.84 3.24
N LYS A 855 43.48 1.47 4.15
CA LYS A 855 43.80 0.05 4.40
C LYS A 855 42.54 -0.67 4.91
N ILE A 856 42.13 -1.72 4.21
CA ILE A 856 40.99 -2.56 4.57
C ILE A 856 41.36 -4.03 4.52
N TYR A 857 40.58 -4.86 5.19
CA TYR A 857 40.74 -6.31 5.10
C TYR A 857 40.63 -6.81 3.66
N PRO A 858 41.41 -7.84 3.25
CA PRO A 858 41.39 -8.35 1.88
C PRO A 858 40.01 -8.79 1.38
N PHE A 859 39.14 -9.29 2.26
CA PHE A 859 37.78 -9.69 1.90
C PHE A 859 36.79 -8.52 1.73
N LEU A 860 37.15 -7.31 2.17
CA LEU A 860 36.40 -6.07 1.92
C LEU A 860 36.85 -5.36 0.63
N GLN A 861 37.97 -5.78 0.04
CA GLN A 861 38.48 -5.16 -1.18
C GLN A 861 37.47 -5.33 -2.32
N PRO A 862 37.00 -4.25 -2.94
CA PRO A 862 36.07 -4.34 -4.06
C PRO A 862 36.77 -4.95 -5.27
N HIS A 863 36.03 -5.78 -6.01
CA HIS A 863 36.54 -6.46 -7.20
C HIS A 863 35.98 -5.77 -8.45
N PHE A 864 36.85 -5.07 -9.19
CA PHE A 864 36.53 -4.52 -10.50
C PHE A 864 37.23 -5.32 -11.59
N SER A 865 36.52 -5.60 -12.69
CA SER A 865 37.13 -6.25 -13.85
C SER A 865 38.17 -5.34 -14.51
N THR A 866 39.16 -5.94 -15.18
CA THR A 866 40.16 -5.19 -15.97
C THR A 866 39.48 -4.27 -16.99
N SER A 867 38.36 -4.70 -17.58
CA SER A 867 37.59 -3.86 -18.51
C SER A 867 36.99 -2.63 -17.84
N GLN A 868 36.47 -2.73 -16.62
CA GLN A 868 35.90 -1.59 -15.90
C GLN A 868 36.97 -0.57 -15.52
N ILE A 869 38.13 -1.04 -15.06
CA ILE A 869 39.28 -0.18 -14.72
C ILE A 869 39.80 0.53 -15.97
N GLU A 870 39.90 -0.16 -17.10
CA GLU A 870 40.34 0.46 -18.36
C GLU A 870 39.28 1.37 -18.97
N GLN A 871 37.99 1.14 -18.71
CA GLN A 871 36.92 2.02 -19.16
C GLN A 871 36.87 3.32 -18.35
N SER A 872 37.14 3.29 -17.04
CA SER A 872 37.15 4.50 -16.20
C SER A 872 38.29 5.47 -16.53
N LYS A 873 39.35 4.98 -17.20
CA LYS A 873 40.48 5.79 -17.69
C LYS A 873 40.30 6.34 -19.10
N LYS A 874 39.24 5.94 -19.82
CA LYS A 874 39.04 6.35 -21.22
C LYS A 874 38.25 7.65 -21.29
N PRO A 875 38.86 8.76 -21.74
CA PRO A 875 38.13 10.00 -21.92
C PRO A 875 37.17 9.88 -23.10
N ASP A 876 36.07 10.61 -22.99
CA ASP A 876 35.16 10.85 -24.10
C ASP A 876 35.78 11.80 -25.14
N TRP A 877 35.02 12.11 -26.19
CA TRP A 877 35.45 13.00 -27.26
C TRP A 877 35.71 14.46 -26.80
N ARG A 878 35.24 14.86 -25.62
CA ARG A 878 35.51 16.16 -24.99
C ARG A 878 36.73 16.13 -24.08
N GLY A 879 37.42 14.98 -23.98
CA GLY A 879 38.53 14.78 -23.07
C GLY A 879 38.10 14.58 -21.61
N ARG A 880 36.83 14.23 -21.34
CA ARG A 880 36.31 14.02 -19.99
C ARG A 880 36.18 12.53 -19.65
N LEU A 881 36.61 12.15 -18.47
CA LEU A 881 36.35 10.86 -17.84
C LEU A 881 34.94 10.84 -17.26
N HIS A 882 34.37 9.65 -17.08
CA HIS A 882 33.01 9.44 -16.56
C HIS A 882 33.05 8.49 -15.36
N ALA A 883 32.31 8.84 -14.31
CA ALA A 883 32.11 7.99 -13.13
C ALA A 883 30.66 8.05 -12.64
N GLU A 884 30.19 6.99 -11.99
CA GLU A 884 28.92 6.95 -11.28
C GLU A 884 29.22 6.88 -9.78
N LEU A 885 28.93 7.97 -9.05
CA LEU A 885 29.07 8.03 -7.60
C LEU A 885 27.76 7.54 -6.97
N VAL A 886 27.82 6.59 -6.04
CA VAL A 886 26.64 6.06 -5.34
C VAL A 886 26.74 6.37 -3.85
N GLY A 887 25.89 7.27 -3.37
CA GLY A 887 26.00 7.84 -2.03
C GLY A 887 25.15 9.08 -1.83
N MET A 888 25.11 9.59 -0.60
CA MET A 888 24.24 10.69 -0.19
C MET A 888 25.00 12.02 -0.13
N PRO A 889 24.36 13.18 -0.36
CA PRO A 889 24.93 14.44 0.08
C PRO A 889 25.25 14.40 1.57
N ARG A 890 26.42 14.92 1.95
CA ARG A 890 26.80 15.06 3.35
C ARG A 890 25.79 15.95 4.07
N THR A 891 25.49 15.62 5.31
CA THR A 891 24.55 16.40 6.12
C THR A 891 25.31 17.49 6.88
N ASN A 892 24.90 18.76 6.69
CA ASN A 892 25.48 19.92 7.38
C ASN A 892 25.04 19.96 8.85
N ASN A 893 25.52 20.96 9.60
CA ASN A 893 25.23 21.09 11.02
C ASN A 893 23.78 21.48 11.35
N ASP A 894 22.93 21.77 10.37
CA ASP A 894 21.50 22.03 10.58
C ASP A 894 20.63 20.84 10.18
N GLY A 895 21.23 19.74 9.69
CA GLY A 895 20.49 18.55 9.27
C GLY A 895 20.02 18.60 7.81
N HIS A 896 20.49 19.57 7.03
CA HIS A 896 20.20 19.68 5.61
C HIS A 896 21.37 19.15 4.75
N PRO A 897 21.14 18.82 3.47
CA PRO A 897 22.23 18.54 2.54
C PRO A 897 23.23 19.71 2.50
N GLU A 898 24.52 19.39 2.66
CA GLU A 898 25.63 20.34 2.57
C GLU A 898 25.85 20.69 1.10
N VAL A 899 25.53 21.94 0.77
CA VAL A 899 25.79 22.54 -0.55
C VAL A 899 26.94 23.51 -0.39
N MET A 900 27.85 23.49 -1.35
CA MET A 900 29.04 24.34 -1.38
C MET A 900 28.88 25.39 -2.49
N ALA A 901 29.41 26.58 -2.30
CA ALA A 901 29.52 27.61 -3.32
C ALA A 901 31.00 27.83 -3.69
N TRP A 902 31.29 28.00 -4.97
CA TRP A 902 32.62 28.32 -5.45
C TRP A 902 32.89 29.82 -5.30
N LEU A 903 33.88 30.19 -4.48
CA LEU A 903 34.38 31.55 -4.38
C LEU A 903 35.53 31.75 -5.36
N ALA A 904 35.32 32.61 -6.35
CA ALA A 904 36.33 32.93 -7.35
C ALA A 904 37.55 33.69 -6.76
N GLU A 905 37.37 34.43 -5.66
CA GLU A 905 38.44 35.20 -5.02
C GLU A 905 39.44 34.33 -4.26
N ASP A 906 38.94 33.26 -3.61
CA ASP A 906 39.74 32.34 -2.80
C ASP A 906 40.10 31.04 -3.53
N GLU A 907 39.58 30.83 -4.75
CA GLU A 907 39.70 29.59 -5.55
C GLU A 907 39.32 28.32 -4.75
N GLU A 908 38.31 28.43 -3.89
CA GLU A 908 37.88 27.35 -2.99
C GLU A 908 36.34 27.23 -2.90
N PHE A 909 35.87 26.04 -2.54
CA PHE A 909 34.47 25.79 -2.21
C PHE A 909 34.20 26.06 -0.73
N ILE A 910 33.25 26.94 -0.45
CA ILE A 910 32.79 27.28 0.92
C ILE A 910 31.36 26.79 1.18
N PRO A 911 30.97 26.52 2.44
CA PRO A 911 29.59 26.17 2.77
C PRO A 911 28.59 27.26 2.37
N LEU A 912 27.54 26.91 1.63
CA LEU A 912 26.54 27.86 1.13
C LEU A 912 25.68 28.46 2.25
N ASP A 913 25.51 27.77 3.37
CA ASP A 913 24.70 28.24 4.51
C ASP A 913 25.23 29.54 5.13
N GLU A 914 26.53 29.80 5.02
CA GLU A 914 27.15 31.05 5.49
C GLU A 914 26.96 32.24 4.51
N TYR A 915 26.65 31.98 3.23
CA TYR A 915 26.64 32.99 2.13
C TYR A 915 25.42 32.89 1.21
N ARG A 916 24.31 32.33 1.71
CA ARG A 916 23.14 31.95 0.88
C ARG A 916 22.58 33.10 0.05
N ASP A 917 22.57 34.31 0.60
CA ASP A 917 22.04 35.51 -0.06
C ASP A 917 22.93 36.00 -1.22
N GLU A 918 24.22 35.66 -1.23
CA GLU A 918 25.19 36.11 -2.25
C GLU A 918 25.18 35.24 -3.51
N PHE A 919 24.74 33.98 -3.39
CA PHE A 919 24.74 33.00 -4.49
C PHE A 919 23.31 32.61 -4.95
N GLU A 920 22.30 33.34 -4.48
CA GLU A 920 20.90 33.13 -4.87
C GLU A 920 20.71 33.43 -6.37
N GLY A 921 20.58 32.38 -7.19
CA GLY A 921 20.41 32.49 -8.65
C GLY A 921 21.65 32.14 -9.49
N GLU A 922 22.75 31.70 -8.88
CA GLU A 922 23.98 31.26 -9.58
C GLU A 922 24.23 29.74 -9.47
N PRO A 923 23.37 28.88 -10.07
CA PRO A 923 23.44 27.43 -9.88
C PRO A 923 24.74 26.80 -10.41
N ASP A 924 25.42 27.47 -11.36
CA ASP A 924 26.67 26.99 -11.96
C ASP A 924 27.87 27.08 -11.02
N LEU A 925 27.78 27.89 -9.95
CA LEU A 925 28.81 28.03 -8.92
C LEU A 925 28.61 27.05 -7.75
N LEU A 926 27.54 26.26 -7.76
CA LEU A 926 27.24 25.33 -6.68
C LEU A 926 28.02 24.01 -6.85
N GLY A 927 28.27 23.37 -5.71
CA GLY A 927 28.86 22.04 -5.61
C GLY A 927 28.32 21.25 -4.44
N TYR A 928 28.60 19.94 -4.42
CA TYR A 928 28.10 19.02 -3.40
C TYR A 928 29.23 18.19 -2.82
N ASN A 929 29.21 18.02 -1.50
CA ASN A 929 30.01 17.01 -0.83
C ASN A 929 29.22 15.71 -0.79
N VAL A 930 29.56 14.75 -1.66
CA VAL A 930 28.88 13.46 -1.71
C VAL A 930 29.63 12.45 -0.84
N GLU A 931 28.96 11.96 0.20
CA GLU A 931 29.44 10.85 0.99
C GLU A 931 29.16 9.55 0.24
N ILE A 932 30.22 8.89 -0.22
CA ILE A 932 30.14 7.63 -0.99
C ILE A 932 29.80 6.47 -0.06
N TRP A 933 28.78 5.69 -0.44
CA TRP A 933 28.29 4.55 0.33
C TRP A 933 28.53 3.22 -0.38
N GLN A 934 28.92 3.24 -1.66
CA GLN A 934 29.39 2.07 -2.40
C GLN A 934 30.72 2.34 -3.10
N PRO A 935 31.65 1.36 -3.15
CA PRO A 935 32.92 1.54 -3.82
C PRO A 935 32.76 1.97 -5.27
N THR A 936 33.53 2.96 -5.69
CA THR A 936 33.43 3.59 -7.03
C THR A 936 34.81 3.65 -7.69
N LEU A 937 34.85 3.51 -9.02
CA LEU A 937 36.08 3.74 -9.79
C LEU A 937 36.16 5.19 -10.26
N LEU A 938 37.30 5.82 -10.01
CA LEU A 938 37.61 7.18 -10.44
C LEU A 938 39.01 7.20 -11.05
N ASP A 939 39.10 7.46 -12.36
CA ASP A 939 40.36 7.48 -13.12
C ASP A 939 41.25 6.23 -12.86
N GLY A 940 40.63 5.05 -12.88
CA GLY A 940 41.31 3.79 -12.60
C GLY A 940 41.68 3.53 -11.14
N GLN A 941 41.42 4.47 -10.23
CA GLN A 941 41.58 4.30 -8.79
C GLN A 941 40.26 3.90 -8.14
N THR A 942 40.34 3.14 -7.05
CA THR A 942 39.18 2.73 -6.27
C THR A 942 38.98 3.71 -5.13
N LEU A 943 37.79 4.30 -5.06
CA LEU A 943 37.32 5.06 -3.93
C LEU A 943 36.44 4.19 -3.03
N LEU A 944 36.73 4.18 -1.73
CA LEU A 944 35.98 3.40 -0.74
C LEU A 944 35.02 4.31 0.03
N PRO A 945 33.94 3.75 0.62
CA PRO A 945 33.10 4.49 1.54
C PRO A 945 33.90 5.13 2.69
N LYS A 946 33.55 6.37 3.05
CA LYS A 946 34.26 7.26 3.98
C LYS A 946 35.66 7.75 3.58
N ASP A 947 36.19 7.35 2.42
CA ASP A 947 37.35 8.07 1.87
C ASP A 947 36.93 9.52 1.56
N PRO A 948 37.77 10.53 1.86
CA PRO A 948 37.44 11.92 1.59
C PRO A 948 37.31 12.14 0.07
N LEU A 949 36.15 12.62 -0.37
CA LEU A 949 35.94 13.07 -1.74
C LEU A 949 36.03 14.61 -1.77
N PRO A 950 36.75 15.21 -2.73
CA PRO A 950 36.63 16.64 -2.98
C PRO A 950 35.21 16.99 -3.48
N THR A 951 34.79 18.24 -3.27
CA THR A 951 33.49 18.78 -3.71
C THR A 951 33.28 18.57 -5.20
N ILE A 952 32.15 17.97 -5.61
CA ILE A 952 31.77 17.89 -7.03
C ILE A 952 30.99 19.13 -7.43
N SER A 953 31.43 19.83 -8.49
CA SER A 953 30.68 20.99 -9.02
C SER A 953 29.41 20.53 -9.74
N GLN A 954 28.35 21.35 -9.71
CA GLN A 954 27.12 21.14 -10.47
C GLN A 954 27.39 20.94 -11.98
N ASN A 955 28.41 21.60 -12.52
CA ASN A 955 28.83 21.47 -13.93
C ASN A 955 29.45 20.11 -14.29
N MET A 956 29.84 19.32 -13.29
CA MET A 956 30.32 17.96 -13.48
C MET A 956 29.16 16.97 -13.54
N ILE A 957 28.00 17.29 -12.95
CA ILE A 957 26.85 16.37 -12.86
C ILE A 957 26.15 16.32 -14.23
N THR A 958 26.31 15.19 -14.92
CA THR A 958 25.64 14.93 -16.20
C THR A 958 24.24 14.35 -16.03
N ARG A 959 24.02 13.64 -14.92
CA ARG A 959 22.72 13.08 -14.52
C ARG A 959 22.74 12.79 -13.03
N HIS A 960 21.72 13.24 -12.30
CA HIS A 960 21.45 12.83 -10.92
C HIS A 960 20.18 11.98 -10.91
N ILE A 961 20.26 10.81 -10.27
CA ILE A 961 19.13 9.91 -10.04
C ILE A 961 18.88 9.96 -8.54
N ALA A 962 17.74 10.53 -8.15
CA ALA A 962 17.36 10.66 -6.76
C ALA A 962 17.21 9.29 -6.08
N ALA A 963 17.56 9.23 -4.79
CA ALA A 963 17.30 8.07 -3.95
C ALA A 963 15.80 7.70 -3.93
N ARG A 964 15.50 6.40 -3.97
CA ARG A 964 14.12 5.90 -3.89
C ARG A 964 13.68 5.79 -2.44
N GLY A 965 12.69 6.59 -2.06
CA GLY A 965 12.11 6.61 -0.72
C GLY A 965 12.96 7.35 0.31
N GLY A 966 12.52 7.30 1.57
CA GLY A 966 13.17 7.97 2.70
C GLY A 966 12.75 9.43 2.92
N GLU A 967 11.68 9.90 2.27
CA GLU A 967 11.23 11.29 2.40
C GLU A 967 10.97 11.69 3.84
N PHE A 968 10.24 10.86 4.58
CA PHE A 968 9.99 11.13 5.99
C PHE A 968 11.27 11.09 6.84
N ALA A 969 12.22 10.22 6.50
CA ALA A 969 13.50 10.21 7.19
C ALA A 969 14.27 11.52 6.98
N ARG A 970 14.32 12.05 5.74
CA ARG A 970 14.95 13.35 5.43
C ARG A 970 14.27 14.50 6.18
N LEU A 971 12.94 14.50 6.26
CA LEU A 971 12.18 15.48 7.05
C LEU A 971 12.53 15.43 8.54
N LEU A 972 12.77 14.24 9.09
CA LEU A 972 13.13 14.09 10.50
C LEU A 972 14.58 14.45 10.81
N VAL A 973 15.50 14.48 9.84
CA VAL A 973 16.94 14.69 10.12
C VAL A 973 17.22 16.00 10.88
N PRO A 974 16.71 17.19 10.45
CA PRO A 974 16.89 18.44 11.18
C PRO A 974 16.29 18.41 12.58
N ILE A 975 15.06 17.89 12.71
CA ILE A 975 14.34 17.79 13.98
C ILE A 975 15.11 16.89 14.95
N ALA A 976 15.64 15.77 14.43
CA ALA A 976 16.40 14.82 15.21
C ALA A 976 17.68 15.41 15.76
N LEU A 977 18.41 16.14 14.91
CA LEU A 977 19.64 16.81 15.29
C LEU A 977 19.40 17.87 16.37
N GLN A 978 18.36 18.69 16.21
CA GLN A 978 17.97 19.69 17.20
C GLN A 978 17.66 19.03 18.56
N GLN A 979 16.90 17.93 18.56
CA GLN A 979 16.50 17.24 19.79
C GLN A 979 17.69 16.55 20.48
N VAL A 980 18.65 16.00 19.73
CA VAL A 980 19.84 15.38 20.32
C VAL A 980 20.77 16.44 20.92
N ARG A 981 20.93 17.60 20.28
CA ARG A 981 21.77 18.70 20.77
C ARG A 981 21.33 19.29 22.11
N GLN A 982 20.05 19.15 22.47
CA GLN A 982 19.58 19.50 23.81
C GLN A 982 20.28 18.71 24.93
N THR A 983 20.69 17.47 24.64
CA THR A 983 21.40 16.59 25.58
C THR A 983 22.88 16.41 25.26
N GLU A 984 23.26 16.55 23.99
CA GLU A 984 24.63 16.38 23.47
C GLU A 984 25.01 17.58 22.58
N PRO A 985 25.43 18.74 23.14
CA PRO A 985 25.64 19.97 22.35
C PRO A 985 26.63 19.84 21.18
N GLY A 986 27.59 18.90 21.26
CA GLY A 986 28.58 18.62 20.22
C GLY A 986 28.15 17.61 19.14
N ALA A 987 26.86 17.24 19.07
CA ALA A 987 26.38 16.28 18.07
C ALA A 987 26.55 16.82 16.64
N ALA A 988 27.24 16.04 15.80
CA ALA A 988 27.53 16.38 14.41
C ALA A 988 26.37 16.03 13.47
N GLY A 989 26.12 16.87 12.46
CA GLY A 989 25.05 16.65 11.48
C GLY A 989 25.20 15.35 10.68
N GLN A 990 26.43 14.97 10.35
CA GLN A 990 26.76 13.72 9.65
C GLN A 990 26.34 12.44 10.40
N ASP A 991 26.07 12.51 11.71
CA ASP A 991 25.60 11.37 12.51
C ASP A 991 24.07 11.29 12.54
N ALA A 992 23.35 12.29 12.02
CA ALA A 992 21.92 12.45 12.22
C ALA A 992 21.07 11.33 11.60
N TRP A 993 21.58 10.73 10.52
CA TRP A 993 21.00 9.54 9.91
C TRP A 993 20.93 8.32 10.85
N ALA A 994 21.68 8.32 11.95
CA ALA A 994 21.61 7.27 12.96
C ALA A 994 20.35 7.34 13.85
N TRP A 995 19.63 8.48 13.86
CA TRP A 995 18.49 8.74 14.76
C TRP A 995 17.12 8.68 14.09
N VAL A 996 17.07 8.68 12.75
CA VAL A 996 15.87 8.66 11.92
C VAL A 996 15.62 7.24 11.35
N PRO A 997 14.50 6.97 10.64
CA PRO A 997 14.28 5.68 10.00
C PRO A 997 15.49 5.28 9.13
N PRO A 998 16.05 4.08 9.33
CA PRO A 998 17.29 3.70 8.67
C PRO A 998 17.05 3.41 7.17
N PRO A 999 18.00 3.75 6.28
CA PRO A 999 18.07 3.17 4.96
C PRO A 999 18.10 1.63 5.01
N LEU A 1000 17.37 0.98 4.11
CA LEU A 1000 17.27 -0.48 3.99
C LEU A 1000 18.17 -1.06 2.89
N ILE A 1001 19.18 -0.29 2.48
CA ILE A 1001 20.16 -0.69 1.47
C ILE A 1001 20.92 -1.93 1.95
N GLY A 1002 20.88 -3.00 1.15
CA GLY A 1002 21.56 -4.26 1.49
C GLY A 1002 20.97 -5.00 2.70
N GLN A 1003 19.73 -4.71 3.09
CA GLN A 1003 19.09 -5.31 4.28
C GLN A 1003 19.10 -6.85 4.27
N GLY A 1004 18.98 -7.50 3.10
CA GLY A 1004 19.05 -8.96 3.00
C GLY A 1004 20.44 -9.57 3.13
N ARG A 1005 21.52 -8.76 3.11
CA ARG A 1005 22.85 -9.20 3.55
C ARG A 1005 22.98 -9.07 5.07
N LYS A 1006 22.26 -8.12 5.66
CA LYS A 1006 22.38 -7.76 7.07
C LYS A 1006 21.71 -8.74 7.99
N THR A 1007 20.46 -9.11 7.68
CA THR A 1007 19.62 -9.88 8.60
C THR A 1007 19.29 -11.26 8.09
N GLN A 1008 19.05 -12.18 9.01
CA GLN A 1008 18.48 -13.50 8.69
C GLN A 1008 17.01 -13.32 8.25
N GLU A 1009 16.56 -14.09 7.26
CA GLU A 1009 15.19 -13.97 6.71
C GLU A 1009 14.13 -14.27 7.77
N THR A 1010 14.35 -15.32 8.58
CA THR A 1010 13.48 -15.71 9.69
C THR A 1010 13.33 -14.58 10.70
N TRP A 1011 14.44 -14.01 11.16
CA TRP A 1011 14.42 -12.87 12.08
C TRP A 1011 13.72 -11.65 11.50
N LEU A 1012 13.96 -11.32 10.22
CA LEU A 1012 13.33 -10.15 9.61
C LEU A 1012 11.82 -10.34 9.48
N THR A 1013 11.37 -11.56 9.15
CA THR A 1013 9.94 -11.91 9.11
C THR A 1013 9.28 -11.68 10.48
N GLU A 1014 9.89 -12.15 11.57
CA GLU A 1014 9.33 -11.96 12.92
C GLU A 1014 9.40 -10.51 13.38
N PHE A 1015 10.49 -9.80 13.05
CA PHE A 1015 10.60 -8.38 13.35
C PHE A 1015 9.52 -7.55 12.63
N LEU A 1016 9.15 -7.89 11.38
CA LEU A 1016 8.11 -7.18 10.64
C LEU A 1016 6.70 -7.43 11.21
N LEU A 1017 6.43 -8.64 11.74
CA LEU A 1017 5.18 -8.96 12.41
C LEU A 1017 5.05 -8.28 13.77
N GLN A 1018 6.17 -8.15 14.48
CA GLN A 1018 6.25 -7.50 15.79
C GLN A 1018 7.54 -6.69 15.96
N PRO A 1019 7.56 -5.43 15.49
CA PRO A 1019 8.74 -4.60 15.63
C PRO A 1019 9.00 -4.28 17.11
N PHE A 1020 10.22 -4.49 17.59
CA PHE A 1020 10.65 -4.10 18.94
C PHE A 1020 11.85 -3.14 18.89
N PRO A 1021 12.12 -2.36 19.96
CA PRO A 1021 13.25 -1.43 19.97
C PRO A 1021 14.58 -2.19 19.83
N ILE A 1022 15.35 -1.90 18.79
CA ILE A 1022 16.67 -2.49 18.56
C ILE A 1022 17.78 -1.60 19.15
N ARG A 1023 17.60 -0.28 19.08
CA ARG A 1023 18.53 0.74 19.59
C ARG A 1023 17.75 1.74 20.44
N PRO A 1024 18.15 2.00 21.69
CA PRO A 1024 17.45 2.98 22.52
C PRO A 1024 17.61 4.44 22.04
N GLY A 1025 18.61 4.73 21.19
CA GLY A 1025 18.91 6.09 20.71
C GLY A 1025 18.18 6.57 19.44
N VAL A 1026 17.27 5.79 18.85
CA VAL A 1026 16.50 6.21 17.67
C VAL A 1026 15.23 6.93 18.11
N LEU A 1027 14.87 8.03 17.45
CA LEU A 1027 13.71 8.85 17.84
C LEU A 1027 12.38 8.20 17.51
N LEU A 1028 12.36 7.39 16.45
CA LEU A 1028 11.18 6.68 15.99
C LEU A 1028 11.38 5.17 16.11
N ARG A 1029 10.38 4.50 16.68
CA ARG A 1029 10.23 3.05 16.59
C ARG A 1029 9.49 2.71 15.31
N MET A 1030 9.94 1.68 14.59
CA MET A 1030 9.20 1.14 13.45
C MET A 1030 7.76 0.81 13.86
N PRO A 1031 6.72 1.35 13.19
CA PRO A 1031 5.33 1.05 13.49
C PRO A 1031 4.97 -0.42 13.22
N LYS A 1032 3.98 -0.96 13.94
CA LYS A 1032 3.43 -2.29 13.67
C LYS A 1032 2.31 -2.19 12.62
N PHE A 1033 2.58 -2.67 11.42
CA PHE A 1033 1.57 -2.82 10.38
C PHE A 1033 0.74 -4.08 10.60
N ASN A 1034 -0.54 -4.08 10.20
CA ASN A 1034 -1.35 -5.30 10.23
C ASN A 1034 -1.04 -6.21 9.02
N MET A 1035 0.19 -6.72 9.02
CA MET A 1035 0.76 -7.52 7.96
C MET A 1035 0.50 -9.02 8.21
N SER A 1036 0.24 -9.78 7.14
CA SER A 1036 0.18 -11.24 7.24
C SER A 1036 1.60 -11.83 7.32
N ARG A 1037 1.76 -13.05 7.85
CA ARG A 1037 3.05 -13.75 7.82
C ARG A 1037 3.57 -13.94 6.39
N SER A 1038 2.67 -14.17 5.42
CA SER A 1038 3.04 -14.26 4.01
C SER A 1038 3.58 -12.94 3.45
N ASP A 1039 2.98 -11.82 3.81
CA ASP A 1039 3.45 -10.49 3.40
C ASP A 1039 4.85 -10.21 4.01
N ALA A 1040 5.05 -10.53 5.29
CA ALA A 1040 6.33 -10.36 5.97
C ALA A 1040 7.43 -11.26 5.37
N ALA A 1041 7.09 -12.52 5.05
CA ALA A 1041 8.01 -13.44 4.39
C ALA A 1041 8.40 -12.95 2.99
N ARG A 1042 7.45 -12.45 2.19
CA ARG A 1042 7.73 -11.86 0.87
C ARG A 1042 8.66 -10.66 0.96
N LEU A 1043 8.49 -9.79 1.95
CA LEU A 1043 9.43 -8.68 2.19
C LEU A 1043 10.83 -9.17 2.56
N ALA A 1044 10.93 -10.16 3.46
CA ALA A 1044 12.22 -10.73 3.84
C ALA A 1044 12.93 -11.38 2.64
N GLN A 1045 12.19 -12.15 1.84
CA GLN A 1045 12.65 -12.77 0.61
C GLN A 1045 13.03 -11.74 -0.45
N TYR A 1046 12.30 -10.63 -0.57
CA TYR A 1046 12.68 -9.51 -1.43
C TYR A 1046 14.04 -8.95 -1.05
N PHE A 1047 14.27 -8.67 0.24
CA PHE A 1047 15.55 -8.15 0.69
C PHE A 1047 16.67 -9.16 0.45
N ALA A 1048 16.43 -10.46 0.68
CA ALA A 1048 17.40 -11.51 0.39
C ALA A 1048 17.69 -11.65 -1.12
N ALA A 1049 16.65 -11.69 -1.94
CA ALA A 1049 16.75 -11.80 -3.39
C ALA A 1049 17.46 -10.60 -4.03
N THR A 1050 17.16 -9.38 -3.58
CA THR A 1050 17.87 -8.16 -4.04
C THR A 1050 19.35 -8.21 -3.64
N ALA A 1051 19.66 -8.69 -2.43
CA ALA A 1051 21.01 -8.79 -1.89
C ALA A 1051 21.90 -9.87 -2.56
N HIS A 1052 21.31 -11.00 -2.96
CA HIS A 1052 22.01 -12.22 -3.34
C HIS A 1052 21.71 -12.63 -4.80
N PRO A 1053 22.66 -12.50 -5.74
CA PRO A 1053 22.45 -12.84 -7.15
C PRO A 1053 22.09 -14.31 -7.41
N ASN A 1054 22.51 -15.23 -6.51
CA ASN A 1054 22.27 -16.67 -6.61
C ASN A 1054 21.07 -17.16 -5.77
N TYR A 1055 20.19 -16.26 -5.30
CA TYR A 1055 18.99 -16.65 -4.56
C TYR A 1055 18.15 -17.69 -5.36
N PRO A 1056 17.67 -18.79 -4.73
CA PRO A 1056 17.61 -19.05 -3.29
C PRO A 1056 18.78 -19.88 -2.74
N ASP A 1057 19.78 -20.23 -3.55
CA ASP A 1057 20.87 -21.17 -3.22
C ASP A 1057 21.93 -20.56 -2.27
N HIS A 1058 21.48 -19.97 -1.16
CA HIS A 1058 22.32 -19.38 -0.13
C HIS A 1058 22.20 -20.18 1.17
N TYR A 1059 23.35 -20.48 1.77
CA TYR A 1059 23.46 -21.30 2.98
C TYR A 1059 23.67 -20.40 4.21
N GLU A 1060 22.92 -20.66 5.28
CA GLU A 1060 23.02 -20.01 6.58
C GLU A 1060 24.35 -20.36 7.29
N ALA A 1061 25.31 -19.43 7.25
CA ALA A 1061 25.65 -18.61 8.41
C ALA A 1061 25.66 -19.25 9.84
N ARG A 1062 26.14 -20.50 10.00
CA ARG A 1062 26.90 -20.94 11.20
C ARG A 1062 28.04 -21.84 10.75
N ARG A 1063 29.24 -21.62 11.30
CA ARG A 1063 30.31 -22.62 11.18
C ARG A 1063 29.81 -23.91 11.80
N SER A 1064 30.00 -25.04 11.14
CA SER A 1064 29.63 -26.31 11.74
C SER A 1064 30.37 -26.48 13.07
N PRO A 1065 29.81 -27.19 14.06
CA PRO A 1065 30.52 -27.48 15.31
C PRO A 1065 31.92 -28.08 15.08
N ALA A 1066 32.09 -28.85 13.99
CA ALA A 1066 33.37 -29.41 13.58
C ALA A 1066 34.39 -28.31 13.16
N ASP A 1067 33.95 -27.27 12.46
CA ASP A 1067 34.82 -26.16 12.06
C ASP A 1067 35.24 -25.30 13.25
N LEU A 1068 34.32 -25.09 14.21
CA LEU A 1068 34.61 -24.38 15.46
C LEU A 1068 35.62 -25.16 16.31
N GLU A 1069 35.46 -26.47 16.43
CA GLU A 1069 36.39 -27.35 17.15
C GLU A 1069 37.77 -27.38 16.48
N ALA A 1070 37.82 -27.51 15.15
CA ALA A 1070 39.07 -27.45 14.40
C ALA A 1070 39.79 -26.09 14.56
N ALA A 1071 39.04 -24.98 14.60
CA ALA A 1071 39.59 -23.65 14.85
C ALA A 1071 40.10 -23.52 16.29
N ASN A 1072 39.40 -24.10 17.27
CA ASN A 1072 39.82 -24.13 18.68
C ASN A 1072 41.12 -24.93 18.87
N LEU A 1073 41.24 -26.10 18.24
CA LEU A 1073 42.44 -26.93 18.31
C LEU A 1073 43.69 -26.20 17.76
N ARG A 1074 43.55 -25.53 16.61
CA ARG A 1074 44.63 -24.72 16.03
C ARG A 1074 45.05 -23.57 16.95
N TYR A 1075 44.08 -22.95 17.62
CA TYR A 1075 44.34 -21.87 18.56
C TYR A 1075 45.09 -22.36 19.80
N GLN A 1076 44.69 -23.50 20.37
CA GLN A 1076 45.38 -24.12 21.51
C GLN A 1076 46.82 -24.51 21.18
N GLN A 1077 47.06 -25.07 19.99
CA GLN A 1077 48.42 -25.35 19.50
C GLN A 1077 49.26 -24.07 19.39
N HIS A 1078 48.65 -22.97 18.95
CA HIS A 1078 49.33 -21.68 18.86
C HIS A 1078 49.68 -21.12 20.25
N LEU A 1079 48.77 -21.17 21.22
CA LEU A 1079 49.04 -20.77 22.60
C LEU A 1079 50.18 -21.58 23.22
N GLN A 1080 50.21 -22.90 22.96
CA GLN A 1080 51.28 -23.79 23.41
C GLN A 1080 52.63 -23.39 22.81
N GLN A 1081 52.68 -23.04 21.52
CA GLN A 1081 53.91 -22.56 20.87
C GLN A 1081 54.42 -21.24 21.46
N LEU A 1082 53.52 -20.38 21.94
CA LEU A 1082 53.84 -19.10 22.57
C LEU A 1082 54.17 -19.24 24.08
N GLY A 1083 54.02 -20.43 24.67
CA GLY A 1083 54.23 -20.64 26.10
C GLY A 1083 53.17 -20.00 27.00
N LEU A 1084 51.97 -19.75 26.46
CA LEU A 1084 50.85 -19.10 27.15
C LEU A 1084 49.92 -20.14 27.82
N PRO A 1085 49.12 -19.75 28.84
CA PRO A 1085 48.14 -20.63 29.47
C PRO A 1085 47.14 -21.20 28.45
N SER A 1086 46.76 -22.46 28.62
CA SER A 1086 45.73 -23.09 27.77
C SER A 1086 44.38 -22.43 28.00
N SER A 1087 43.80 -21.88 26.93
CA SER A 1087 42.43 -21.33 26.89
C SER A 1087 41.69 -21.85 25.67
N THR A 1088 40.37 -21.64 25.60
CA THR A 1088 39.61 -21.89 24.36
C THR A 1088 39.47 -20.60 23.58
N ARG A 1089 39.40 -20.72 22.24
CA ARG A 1089 39.31 -19.56 21.35
C ARG A 1089 38.07 -18.69 21.62
N LEU A 1090 36.95 -19.30 21.99
CA LEU A 1090 35.71 -18.58 22.29
C LEU A 1090 35.74 -17.94 23.69
N ASP A 1091 36.45 -18.52 24.67
CA ASP A 1091 36.60 -17.92 26.00
C ASP A 1091 37.43 -16.63 25.95
N ASP A 1092 38.54 -16.65 25.20
CA ASP A 1092 39.37 -15.46 25.01
C ASP A 1092 38.62 -14.38 24.21
N ALA A 1093 37.83 -14.80 23.21
CA ALA A 1093 36.94 -13.88 22.49
C ALA A 1093 35.86 -13.28 23.42
N LEU A 1094 35.35 -14.05 24.39
CA LEU A 1094 34.37 -13.55 25.36
C LEU A 1094 35.02 -12.51 26.27
N GLN A 1095 36.22 -12.76 26.78
CA GLN A 1095 36.97 -11.80 27.61
C GLN A 1095 37.16 -10.46 26.89
N LEU A 1096 37.38 -10.50 25.57
CA LEU A 1096 37.44 -9.31 24.73
C LEU A 1096 36.10 -8.57 24.64
N VAL A 1097 35.01 -9.31 24.47
CA VAL A 1097 33.65 -8.74 24.36
C VAL A 1097 33.22 -8.09 25.67
N VAL A 1098 33.40 -8.76 26.82
CA VAL A 1098 32.92 -8.31 28.14
C VAL A 1098 33.82 -7.28 28.83
N ASN A 1099 34.90 -6.85 28.19
CA ASN A 1099 35.79 -5.86 28.78
C ASN A 1099 35.23 -4.43 28.67
N LYS A 1100 35.42 -3.61 29.71
CA LYS A 1100 35.01 -2.19 29.73
C LYS A 1100 35.73 -1.29 28.72
N ALA A 1101 36.90 -1.70 28.23
CA ALA A 1101 37.61 -1.08 27.10
C ALA A 1101 37.35 -1.79 25.76
N GLY A 1102 36.44 -2.78 25.75
CA GLY A 1102 36.06 -3.59 24.59
C GLY A 1102 34.62 -3.32 24.14
N CYS A 1103 33.90 -4.38 23.75
CA CYS A 1103 32.59 -4.22 23.12
C CYS A 1103 31.51 -3.71 24.09
N VAL A 1104 31.56 -4.11 25.37
CA VAL A 1104 30.57 -3.68 26.38
C VAL A 1104 30.77 -2.26 26.88
N GLN A 1105 31.79 -1.53 26.40
CA GLN A 1105 31.87 -0.09 26.61
C GLN A 1105 30.62 0.61 26.03
N CYS A 1106 30.15 0.13 24.88
CA CYS A 1106 29.02 0.71 24.17
C CYS A 1106 27.81 -0.24 24.05
N HIS A 1107 28.01 -1.55 24.17
CA HIS A 1107 26.94 -2.54 23.98
C HIS A 1107 26.56 -3.28 25.26
N SER A 1108 25.28 -3.62 25.41
CA SER A 1108 24.87 -4.59 26.45
C SER A 1108 25.13 -6.03 26.01
N LEU A 1109 25.34 -6.93 26.98
CA LEU A 1109 25.45 -8.38 26.75
C LEU A 1109 24.54 -9.12 27.74
N GLY A 1110 23.41 -9.64 27.25
CA GLY A 1110 22.38 -10.21 28.13
C GLY A 1110 21.82 -9.13 29.07
N ASN A 1111 21.90 -9.35 30.39
CA ASN A 1111 21.48 -8.38 31.42
C ASN A 1111 22.61 -7.44 31.87
N LEU A 1112 23.83 -7.59 31.33
CA LEU A 1112 24.94 -6.71 31.67
C LEU A 1112 24.74 -5.37 30.95
N LEU A 1113 24.40 -4.33 31.73
CA LEU A 1113 24.12 -2.98 31.24
C LEU A 1113 25.42 -2.17 31.10
N THR A 1114 25.39 -1.17 30.21
CA THR A 1114 26.49 -0.23 29.99
C THR A 1114 26.30 1.04 30.83
N ASP A 1115 27.39 1.67 31.27
CA ASP A 1115 27.36 2.98 31.94
C ASP A 1115 27.09 4.16 30.98
N GLN A 1116 26.94 3.90 29.66
CA GLN A 1116 26.67 4.94 28.67
C GLN A 1116 25.23 5.48 28.71
N ALA A 1117 25.08 6.76 28.35
CA ALA A 1117 23.77 7.37 28.15
C ALA A 1117 22.93 6.58 27.13
N ALA A 1118 21.63 6.43 27.39
CA ALA A 1118 20.73 5.57 26.60
C ALA A 1118 20.77 5.84 25.08
N ARG A 1119 21.03 7.09 24.65
CA ARG A 1119 21.12 7.47 23.24
C ARG A 1119 22.44 7.09 22.54
N ALA A 1120 23.50 6.90 23.31
CA ALA A 1120 24.82 6.48 22.81
C ALA A 1120 25.00 4.96 22.79
N ALA A 1121 24.12 4.21 23.47
CA ALA A 1121 24.23 2.76 23.61
C ALA A 1121 23.94 2.00 22.30
N GLY A 1122 24.80 1.03 21.99
CA GLY A 1122 24.66 0.08 20.90
C GLY A 1122 23.64 -1.05 21.19
N PRO A 1123 23.24 -1.83 20.17
CA PRO A 1123 22.34 -2.99 20.35
C PRO A 1123 22.90 -4.07 21.29
N ASN A 1124 22.02 -4.84 21.93
CA ASN A 1124 22.44 -5.98 22.77
C ASN A 1124 23.13 -7.07 21.92
N LEU A 1125 24.39 -7.39 22.26
CA LEU A 1125 25.21 -8.36 21.53
C LEU A 1125 24.75 -9.80 21.71
N GLY A 1126 24.02 -10.10 22.79
CA GLY A 1126 23.48 -11.44 23.06
C GLY A 1126 22.47 -11.90 22.01
N ASN A 1127 21.88 -10.98 21.24
CA ASN A 1127 20.89 -11.28 20.20
C ASN A 1127 21.48 -11.35 18.79
N VAL A 1128 22.78 -11.15 18.63
CA VAL A 1128 23.45 -11.08 17.31
C VAL A 1128 23.25 -12.38 16.51
N TYR A 1129 23.41 -13.54 17.15
CA TYR A 1129 23.29 -14.85 16.51
C TYR A 1129 21.92 -15.16 15.89
N ARG A 1130 20.84 -14.52 16.39
CA ARG A 1130 19.49 -14.67 15.80
C ARG A 1130 19.24 -13.66 14.69
N ARG A 1131 19.91 -12.52 14.72
CA ARG A 1131 19.57 -11.36 13.89
C ARG A 1131 20.45 -11.24 12.66
N LEU A 1132 21.76 -11.24 12.83
CA LEU A 1132 22.70 -10.84 11.79
C LEU A 1132 23.23 -12.06 11.05
N GLN A 1133 23.53 -11.89 9.77
CA GLN A 1133 24.30 -12.89 9.01
C GLN A 1133 25.79 -12.76 9.37
N PRO A 1134 26.50 -13.86 9.69
CA PRO A 1134 27.94 -13.87 9.95
C PRO A 1134 28.82 -13.10 8.96
N ASP A 1135 28.57 -13.18 7.66
CA ASP A 1135 29.37 -12.42 6.68
C ASP A 1135 29.17 -10.92 6.83
N TYR A 1136 27.93 -10.47 7.06
CA TYR A 1136 27.67 -9.09 7.40
C TYR A 1136 28.30 -8.72 8.75
N LEU A 1137 28.19 -9.57 9.77
CA LEU A 1137 28.77 -9.32 11.09
C LEU A 1137 30.30 -9.16 11.00
N LYS A 1138 30.94 -10.01 10.20
CA LYS A 1138 32.38 -9.94 9.91
C LYS A 1138 32.73 -8.62 9.23
N ASN A 1139 32.01 -8.23 8.19
CA ASN A 1139 32.25 -6.97 7.48
C ASN A 1139 32.01 -5.75 8.39
N TRP A 1140 30.95 -5.81 9.20
CA TRP A 1140 30.57 -4.76 10.15
C TRP A 1140 31.62 -4.55 11.22
N ILE A 1141 32.12 -5.61 11.88
CA ILE A 1141 33.16 -5.48 12.91
C ILE A 1141 34.51 -5.10 12.29
N ALA A 1142 34.81 -5.60 11.07
CA ALA A 1142 36.06 -5.31 10.37
C ALA A 1142 36.21 -3.83 10.03
N LYS A 1143 35.16 -3.20 9.51
CA LYS A 1143 35.15 -1.76 9.20
C LYS A 1143 33.71 -1.21 9.20
N PRO A 1144 33.18 -0.76 10.36
CA PRO A 1144 31.78 -0.33 10.48
C PRO A 1144 31.42 0.80 9.50
N SER A 1145 32.32 1.77 9.37
CA SER A 1145 32.19 2.94 8.48
C SER A 1145 32.13 2.58 6.99
N PHE A 1146 32.70 1.44 6.60
CA PHE A 1146 32.58 0.92 5.24
C PHE A 1146 31.17 0.42 4.93
N THR A 1147 30.44 -0.04 5.96
CA THR A 1147 29.10 -0.59 5.81
C THR A 1147 28.01 0.48 6.03
N LEU A 1148 28.16 1.34 7.04
CA LEU A 1148 27.28 2.48 7.31
C LEU A 1148 28.13 3.72 7.61
N PRO A 1149 28.30 4.64 6.66
CA PRO A 1149 29.17 5.81 6.84
C PRO A 1149 28.81 6.69 8.03
N TYR A 1150 27.52 6.85 8.34
CA TYR A 1150 27.02 7.65 9.47
C TYR A 1150 27.06 6.91 10.83
N THR A 1151 27.83 5.82 10.96
CA THR A 1151 27.91 5.07 12.22
C THR A 1151 28.89 5.69 13.22
N LYS A 1152 28.48 5.74 14.50
CA LYS A 1152 29.37 6.06 15.63
C LYS A 1152 30.22 4.87 16.12
N MET A 1153 30.08 3.68 15.52
CA MET A 1153 30.85 2.50 15.93
C MET A 1153 32.31 2.61 15.51
N GLN A 1154 33.22 2.49 16.47
CA GLN A 1154 34.66 2.57 16.26
C GLN A 1154 35.21 1.29 15.59
N GLU A 1155 36.29 1.44 14.81
CA GLU A 1155 37.05 0.31 14.26
C GLU A 1155 37.94 -0.29 15.36
N LEU A 1156 37.37 -1.23 16.11
CA LEU A 1156 38.05 -1.85 17.25
C LEU A 1156 39.22 -2.75 16.81
N ILE A 1157 39.06 -3.51 15.71
CA ILE A 1157 40.05 -4.48 15.22
C ILE A 1157 40.62 -4.02 13.86
N PRO A 1158 41.44 -2.95 13.80
CA PRO A 1158 42.00 -2.46 12.55
C PRO A 1158 42.93 -3.49 11.90
N PHE A 1159 42.90 -3.57 10.56
CA PHE A 1159 43.59 -4.61 9.80
C PHE A 1159 45.10 -4.69 10.06
N ASP A 1160 45.79 -3.55 10.22
CA ASP A 1160 47.24 -3.48 10.34
C ASP A 1160 47.77 -3.55 11.78
N LYS A 1161 46.93 -3.29 12.79
CA LYS A 1161 47.31 -3.27 14.21
C LYS A 1161 46.65 -4.37 15.06
N GLY A 1162 45.53 -4.94 14.60
CA GLY A 1162 44.70 -5.83 15.41
C GLY A 1162 44.08 -5.10 16.61
N PHE A 1163 43.50 -5.84 17.54
CA PHE A 1163 42.98 -5.34 18.80
C PHE A 1163 43.95 -5.61 19.95
N LEU A 1164 44.35 -4.54 20.64
CA LEU A 1164 45.09 -4.56 21.88
C LEU A 1164 44.22 -3.90 22.96
N LEU A 1165 43.94 -4.62 24.04
CA LEU A 1165 43.08 -4.15 25.11
C LEU A 1165 43.86 -3.30 26.09
N THR A 1166 43.39 -2.09 26.38
CA THR A 1166 43.93 -1.26 27.46
C THR A 1166 43.68 -1.90 28.83
N VAL A 1167 44.73 -2.04 29.64
CA VAL A 1167 44.63 -2.50 31.03
C VAL A 1167 44.08 -1.36 31.88
N LEU A 1168 43.01 -1.62 32.64
CA LEU A 1168 42.38 -0.65 33.52
C LEU A 1168 42.68 -0.98 34.99
N ASN A 1169 42.86 0.05 35.83
CA ASN A 1169 42.98 -0.10 37.29
C ASN A 1169 41.61 -0.35 37.97
N GLU A 1170 41.60 -0.50 39.30
CA GLU A 1170 40.37 -0.77 40.08
C GLU A 1170 39.33 0.35 39.95
N GLU A 1171 39.76 1.58 39.64
CA GLU A 1171 38.91 2.75 39.37
C GLU A 1171 38.45 2.88 37.90
N GLY A 1172 38.86 1.97 37.01
CA GLY A 1172 38.47 1.95 35.59
C GLY A 1172 39.27 2.90 34.69
N GLN A 1173 40.40 3.42 35.15
CA GLN A 1173 41.32 4.28 34.39
C GLN A 1173 42.46 3.47 33.75
N PRO A 1174 43.02 3.90 32.61
CA PRO A 1174 44.16 3.22 31.98
C PRO A 1174 45.37 3.12 32.91
N GLU A 1175 45.89 1.91 33.14
CA GLU A 1175 47.20 1.73 33.74
C GLU A 1175 48.27 2.23 32.77
N LEU A 1176 49.15 3.12 33.21
CA LEU A 1176 50.23 3.63 32.39
C LEU A 1176 51.49 2.76 32.54
N ASP A 1177 52.23 2.60 31.44
CA ASP A 1177 53.53 1.95 31.41
C ASP A 1177 54.64 2.91 31.90
N ALA A 1178 55.88 2.44 31.91
CA ALA A 1178 57.02 3.23 32.38
C ALA A 1178 57.30 4.50 31.53
N LYS A 1179 56.66 4.64 30.36
CA LYS A 1179 56.77 5.79 29.45
C LYS A 1179 55.57 6.73 29.54
N GLY A 1180 54.56 6.38 30.33
CA GLY A 1180 53.31 7.13 30.44
C GLY A 1180 52.26 6.77 29.38
N ASP A 1181 52.49 5.71 28.60
CA ASP A 1181 51.54 5.21 27.61
C ASP A 1181 50.59 4.18 28.26
N PRO A 1182 49.30 4.09 27.86
CA PRO A 1182 48.41 3.05 28.35
C PRO A 1182 48.97 1.64 28.10
N LYS A 1183 49.13 0.85 29.16
CA LYS A 1183 49.46 -0.57 29.06
C LYS A 1183 48.38 -1.28 28.27
N THR A 1184 48.79 -2.11 27.31
CA THR A 1184 47.86 -2.90 26.52
C THR A 1184 48.22 -4.39 26.56
N VAL A 1185 47.20 -5.25 26.44
CA VAL A 1185 47.33 -6.70 26.40
C VAL A 1185 46.54 -7.27 25.23
N GLN A 1186 47.10 -8.29 24.58
CA GLN A 1186 46.40 -9.03 23.55
C GLN A 1186 45.69 -10.21 24.21
N ILE A 1187 44.35 -10.20 24.24
CA ILE A 1187 43.55 -11.30 24.84
C ILE A 1187 43.41 -12.47 23.85
N VAL A 1188 43.00 -12.18 22.62
CA VAL A 1188 42.93 -13.19 21.55
C VAL A 1188 44.24 -13.14 20.77
N HIS A 1189 45.08 -14.17 20.92
CA HIS A 1189 46.42 -14.20 20.31
C HIS A 1189 46.37 -14.63 18.84
N GLY A 1190 46.82 -13.74 17.95
CA GLY A 1190 46.90 -14.01 16.51
C GLY A 1190 46.88 -12.74 15.66
N THR A 1191 46.78 -12.91 14.35
CA THR A 1191 46.57 -11.82 13.38
C THR A 1191 45.23 -11.13 13.59
N ALA A 1192 45.08 -9.89 13.12
CA ALA A 1192 43.83 -9.14 13.15
C ALA A 1192 42.64 -9.94 12.55
N SER A 1193 42.90 -10.69 11.47
CA SER A 1193 41.90 -11.58 10.85
C SER A 1193 41.48 -12.74 11.76
N GLN A 1194 42.42 -13.31 12.53
CA GLN A 1194 42.11 -14.39 13.48
C GLN A 1194 41.33 -13.87 14.68
N GLN A 1195 41.68 -12.69 15.20
CA GLN A 1195 40.96 -12.01 16.28
C GLN A 1195 39.53 -11.67 15.86
N LEU A 1196 39.37 -11.01 14.71
CA LEU A 1196 38.08 -10.70 14.12
C LEU A 1196 37.21 -11.96 13.98
N GLN A 1197 37.76 -13.01 13.38
CA GLN A 1197 37.00 -14.25 13.20
C GLN A 1197 36.63 -14.90 14.53
N ALA A 1198 37.42 -14.74 15.61
CA ALA A 1198 37.09 -15.29 16.92
C ALA A 1198 35.89 -14.58 17.54
N VAL A 1199 35.83 -13.24 17.43
CA VAL A 1199 34.67 -12.44 17.88
C VAL A 1199 33.44 -12.76 17.04
N VAL A 1200 33.58 -12.85 15.71
CA VAL A 1200 32.48 -13.23 14.82
C VAL A 1200 31.94 -14.62 15.17
N ASP A 1201 32.82 -15.61 15.35
CA ASP A 1201 32.40 -16.97 15.68
C ASP A 1201 31.70 -17.03 17.05
N LEU A 1202 32.17 -16.29 18.05
CA LEU A 1202 31.50 -16.18 19.35
C LEU A 1202 30.11 -15.56 19.21
N LEU A 1203 30.01 -14.39 18.58
CA LEU A 1203 28.74 -13.65 18.48
C LEU A 1203 27.72 -14.34 17.57
N ALA A 1204 28.17 -15.05 16.53
CA ALA A 1204 27.32 -15.83 15.64
C ALA A 1204 26.83 -17.15 16.27
N ASN A 1205 27.51 -17.65 17.31
CA ASN A 1205 27.15 -18.90 18.00
C ASN A 1205 26.91 -18.69 19.50
N PHE A 1206 26.57 -17.46 19.91
CA PHE A 1206 26.52 -17.08 21.32
C PHE A 1206 25.50 -17.90 22.12
N GLY A 1207 24.35 -18.24 21.50
CA GLY A 1207 23.33 -19.10 22.13
C GLY A 1207 23.87 -20.47 22.53
N GLU A 1208 24.46 -21.20 21.60
CA GLU A 1208 25.06 -22.54 21.82
C GLU A 1208 26.24 -22.47 22.80
N TYR A 1209 27.07 -21.43 22.69
CA TYR A 1209 28.18 -21.20 23.62
C TYR A 1209 27.68 -21.07 25.07
N VAL A 1210 26.63 -20.27 25.31
CA VAL A 1210 26.04 -20.11 26.65
C VAL A 1210 25.41 -21.42 27.15
N GLU A 1211 24.64 -22.12 26.32
CA GLU A 1211 24.01 -23.41 26.66
C GLU A 1211 25.04 -24.47 27.08
N SER A 1212 26.18 -24.55 26.37
CA SER A 1212 27.25 -25.48 26.69
C SER A 1212 27.90 -25.23 28.07
N ARG A 1213 27.85 -23.98 28.55
CA ARG A 1213 28.45 -23.52 29.81
C ARG A 1213 27.48 -23.52 30.99
N THR A 1214 26.17 -23.63 30.73
CA THR A 1214 25.10 -23.54 31.74
C THR A 1214 24.37 -24.86 31.99
N SER A 1215 24.83 -25.98 31.42
CA SER A 1215 24.05 -27.24 31.43
C SER A 1215 23.63 -27.70 32.84
N ILE A 1216 22.32 -27.92 33.00
CA ILE A 1216 21.66 -28.47 34.20
C ILE A 1216 22.22 -29.85 34.58
N ARG A 1217 22.86 -30.55 33.64
CA ARG A 1217 23.51 -31.85 33.87
C ARG A 1217 24.63 -31.80 34.92
N GLY A 1218 25.37 -30.68 34.99
CA GLY A 1218 26.39 -30.45 36.02
C GLY A 1218 25.82 -30.04 37.39
N LEU A 1219 24.57 -29.59 37.44
CA LEU A 1219 23.86 -29.24 38.69
C LEU A 1219 23.12 -30.45 39.29
N ALA A 1220 22.74 -31.44 38.47
CA ALA A 1220 22.08 -32.67 38.92
C ALA A 1220 23.04 -33.70 39.56
N GLU A 1221 24.36 -33.55 39.39
CA GLU A 1221 25.38 -34.47 39.93
C GLU A 1221 26.10 -33.93 41.19
N ARG A 1222 25.59 -32.87 41.82
CA ARG A 1222 26.00 -32.46 43.18
C ARG A 1222 24.94 -32.89 44.19
N PRO A 1223 25.03 -34.09 44.81
CA PRO A 1223 24.23 -34.37 45.99
C PRO A 1223 24.85 -33.68 47.20
N GLU A 1224 23.99 -32.98 47.94
CA GLU A 1224 24.10 -32.68 49.37
C GLU A 1224 25.24 -31.78 49.85
N LYS A 1225 24.93 -30.48 49.98
CA LYS A 1225 25.02 -29.72 51.26
C LYS A 1225 24.82 -28.22 51.01
N ALA A 1226 23.62 -27.73 51.27
CA ALA A 1226 23.35 -26.46 51.92
C ALA A 1226 21.86 -26.40 52.20
N GLY A 1227 21.50 -26.39 53.48
CA GLY A 1227 20.13 -26.46 53.97
C GLY A 1227 19.34 -25.17 53.77
N GLU A 1228 18.04 -25.36 53.93
CA GLU A 1228 17.01 -24.41 54.34
C GLU A 1228 17.54 -23.06 54.87
N VAL A 1229 17.16 -21.96 54.21
CA VAL A 1229 16.58 -20.78 54.89
C VAL A 1229 15.56 -20.11 53.95
N THR A 1230 14.30 -20.37 54.26
CA THR A 1230 13.09 -19.56 54.13
C THR A 1230 13.10 -18.30 53.25
N ALA A 1231 12.23 -18.30 52.25
CA ALA A 1231 11.71 -17.10 51.60
C ALA A 1231 10.92 -16.24 52.59
N SER A 1232 11.41 -15.04 52.88
CA SER A 1232 10.58 -13.91 53.29
C SER A 1232 10.49 -12.94 52.11
N ALA A 1233 9.30 -12.81 51.54
CA ALA A 1233 8.85 -11.56 50.92
C ALA A 1233 8.95 -10.42 51.97
N PRO A 1234 9.07 -9.11 51.62
CA PRO A 1234 8.40 -8.51 50.47
C PRO A 1234 9.16 -7.37 49.74
N GLY A 1235 8.62 -6.95 48.59
CA GLY A 1235 8.65 -5.55 48.17
C GLY A 1235 9.48 -5.21 46.93
N GLU A 1236 8.73 -4.85 45.88
CA GLU A 1236 9.07 -4.13 44.65
C GLU A 1236 9.74 -4.89 43.49
#